data_AF-A0A7W0Q9T5-F1
#
_entry.id   AF-A0A7W0Q9T5-F1
#
_cell.length_a   1.000
_cell.length_b   1.000
_cell.length_c   1.000
_cell.angle_alpha   90.00
_cell.angle_beta   90.00
_cell.angle_gamma   90.00
#
_symmetry.space_group_name_H-M   'P 1'
#
loop_
_entity.id
_entity.type
_entity.pdbx_description
1 polymer ?
#
loop_
_entity_poly.entity_id
_entity_poly.type
_entity_poly.pdbx_seq_one_letter_code
_entity_poly.pdbx_strand_id
1 'polypeptide(L)'
;MDGVVLGGFALRQKIGEGGFGTVYLAEQQGLGRAAVVKVMRRSLAVRGDATERFELEARLACRLDHPCAAHIYAFGAEDDGTLWIAMELVKGTSLETLLESGPLSLERAIPMLERLCDAVQTAHAQGIVHRDIKPANVMVAAKAGRLMPKLLDFGIAKQLVASDVQLSEVPAVRVKRATRPPPQPMAALDHTAQPVSALDHTMPSAGSQTLAATVAATTPTLAATVAATTPTTSTAPATSLTQAGQILGSPPYMAPEQWIDPSLVGPWTDQYALALLAYEALSGKRACNGRSLAELAEQHLEAPLPRPPGISDAIHSVLARAAAKEPKDRYPDLDAFVAALRAATGWTDDAVEPVPGMRAELQAGWTADAPQPIAEAITALIAARSPNRVSERVMIVGRVIARWLGVLAIASRSRIGRIDSHTSPIADRLRDLRRRAPRDDEWIELAVGLGREFADSPETWPIPELAIWCADQGAIDALRELVRGEHTIADGDLGDRARAIRQIAALERILDGLGWLLDYEVGREVPSGVELWVGPRSDDRVIRKGPSDGDRVVVLDADGARVVLLAPLVVIAAPMAGEPEELFVFSGPSRTGAALHTTFPRGFERDDVGLWSWLADHVLETSESSEHTSLDERAPYPGLAAFTTSDHGSFVGREREATELVNRLRAQPIVAVVGPSGAGKSSFLAAGVIPTLPTGWQAITIRPGRDPLSILASIRTRVDASPYRDGHHSEPLEPSADLGAHLVATAARHAGTLVLIIDQAEELFTQGATDEQRVAFARAVIALSTSPHARVVLGVRDDFLCRVEELAPWRGVIAHSVQILGVPGRGDLERIVTEPARRLGYDFEDAALPAKMVDEVVDRPGALPLLSFAAAELWDRRDRHFKRITKLAYEQIGGVSGALVQHADGVVDRMTVVDRKLVRLAFRRLLTAEGARIVHGRSELVAALGGGPAASHIVERLLAARLIVSRDDDGGERVEIIHEALTRTWPRLDAWRQQDASGAKLHEQLVAAARHWAERDRPEGLLWRDAALADLRRWRSTNDRGLTPVEAAFAETSERVARRARRRKLVT
;
A
#
# COMPACT_ATOMS: atom_id res chain seq x y z
N MET A 1 4.49 -19.88 -27.33
CA MET A 1 3.92 -19.12 -26.19
C MET A 1 2.83 -18.16 -26.64
N ASP A 2 2.43 -18.17 -27.92
CA ASP A 2 1.38 -17.27 -28.38
C ASP A 2 0.04 -17.67 -27.71
N GLY A 3 -0.66 -16.70 -27.12
CA GLY A 3 -1.82 -16.94 -26.25
C GLY A 3 -1.50 -17.14 -24.75
N VAL A 4 -0.24 -17.24 -24.34
CA VAL A 4 0.15 -17.21 -22.91
C VAL A 4 -0.09 -15.80 -22.35
N VAL A 5 -0.50 -15.70 -21.08
CA VAL A 5 -0.67 -14.44 -20.36
C VAL A 5 0.39 -14.35 -19.26
N LEU A 6 1.14 -13.25 -19.20
CA LEU A 6 2.13 -12.95 -18.15
C LEU A 6 1.74 -11.62 -17.50
N GLY A 7 1.47 -11.60 -16.19
CA GLY A 7 1.04 -10.38 -15.48
C GLY A 7 -0.13 -9.61 -16.10
N GLY A 8 -1.06 -10.29 -16.77
CA GLY A 8 -2.18 -9.67 -17.50
C GLY A 8 -1.87 -9.20 -18.93
N PHE A 9 -0.66 -9.42 -19.44
CA PHE A 9 -0.28 -9.17 -20.84
C PHE A 9 -0.37 -10.47 -21.64
N ALA A 10 -1.30 -10.53 -22.60
CA ALA A 10 -1.45 -11.66 -23.51
C ALA A 10 -0.40 -11.58 -24.64
N LEU A 11 0.50 -12.56 -24.72
CA LEU A 11 1.53 -12.65 -25.75
C LEU A 11 0.87 -12.97 -27.11
N ARG A 12 1.10 -12.13 -28.11
CA ARG A 12 0.47 -12.23 -29.45
C ARG A 12 1.41 -12.81 -30.51
N GLN A 13 2.64 -12.30 -30.59
CA GLN A 13 3.61 -12.67 -31.64
C GLN A 13 5.04 -12.49 -31.13
N LYS A 14 5.92 -13.46 -31.37
CA LYS A 14 7.37 -13.28 -31.17
C LYS A 14 7.93 -12.28 -32.18
N ILE A 15 8.53 -11.19 -31.70
CA ILE A 15 9.14 -10.12 -32.53
C ILE A 15 10.67 -10.15 -32.52
N GLY A 16 11.30 -10.86 -31.57
CA GLY A 16 12.75 -11.05 -31.55
C GLY A 16 13.22 -12.09 -30.54
N GLU A 17 14.50 -12.47 -30.62
CA GLU A 17 15.19 -13.24 -29.58
C GLU A 17 16.64 -12.76 -29.48
N GLY A 18 17.14 -12.60 -28.26
CA GLY A 18 18.52 -12.21 -27.98
C GLY A 18 19.16 -13.10 -26.91
N GLY A 19 20.41 -12.80 -26.54
CA GLY A 19 21.18 -13.59 -25.58
C GLY A 19 20.49 -13.82 -24.23
N PHE A 20 19.73 -12.82 -23.76
CA PHE A 20 19.12 -12.80 -22.43
C PHE A 20 17.64 -13.23 -22.40
N GLY A 21 16.93 -13.21 -23.53
CA GLY A 21 15.47 -13.39 -23.55
C GLY A 21 14.83 -13.38 -24.93
N THR A 22 13.55 -13.78 -24.98
CA THR A 22 12.68 -13.67 -26.17
C THR A 22 11.76 -12.47 -26.02
N VAL A 23 11.58 -11.71 -27.10
CA VAL A 23 10.75 -10.49 -27.13
C VAL A 23 9.47 -10.77 -27.90
N TYR A 24 8.33 -10.44 -27.30
CA TYR A 24 6.98 -10.62 -27.84
C TYR A 24 6.25 -9.29 -27.97
N LEU A 25 5.52 -9.11 -29.06
CA LEU A 25 4.37 -8.21 -29.10
C LEU A 25 3.27 -8.81 -28.21
N ALA A 26 2.70 -7.99 -27.34
CA ALA A 26 1.67 -8.38 -26.39
C ALA A 26 0.56 -7.33 -26.28
N GLU A 27 -0.53 -7.70 -25.62
CA GLU A 27 -1.70 -6.85 -25.41
C GLU A 27 -2.15 -6.94 -23.95
N GLN A 28 -2.29 -5.80 -23.28
CA GLN A 28 -2.73 -5.76 -21.89
C GLN A 28 -4.23 -6.01 -21.80
N GLN A 29 -4.62 -7.09 -21.12
CA GLN A 29 -6.02 -7.46 -20.91
C GLN A 29 -6.76 -6.38 -20.09
N GLY A 30 -8.05 -6.21 -20.35
CA GLY A 30 -8.88 -5.15 -19.75
C GLY A 30 -8.68 -3.74 -20.36
N LEU A 31 -7.47 -3.41 -20.86
CA LEU A 31 -7.15 -2.10 -21.44
C LEU A 31 -6.98 -2.10 -22.97
N GLY A 32 -6.74 -3.25 -23.61
CA GLY A 32 -6.48 -3.34 -25.05
C GLY A 32 -5.18 -2.66 -25.50
N ARG A 33 -4.30 -2.31 -24.55
CA ARG A 33 -3.06 -1.57 -24.79
C ARG A 33 -2.00 -2.49 -25.38
N ALA A 34 -1.53 -2.19 -26.60
CA ALA A 34 -0.38 -2.86 -27.19
C ALA A 34 0.91 -2.56 -26.42
N ALA A 35 1.72 -3.58 -26.18
CA ALA A 35 2.96 -3.51 -25.41
C ALA A 35 4.01 -4.47 -26.00
N VAL A 36 5.26 -4.33 -25.57
CA VAL A 36 6.33 -5.31 -25.79
C VAL A 36 6.60 -6.03 -24.48
N VAL A 37 6.57 -7.36 -24.48
CA VAL A 37 6.93 -8.19 -23.32
C VAL A 37 8.20 -8.97 -23.62
N LYS A 38 9.23 -8.73 -22.83
CA LYS A 38 10.54 -9.38 -22.90
C LYS A 38 10.63 -10.44 -21.81
N VAL A 39 10.63 -11.71 -22.22
CA VAL A 39 10.65 -12.89 -21.36
C VAL A 39 12.09 -13.41 -21.27
N MET A 40 12.65 -13.46 -20.06
CA MET A 40 14.05 -13.84 -19.85
C MET A 40 14.22 -15.36 -19.96
N ARG A 41 15.40 -15.82 -20.38
CA ARG A 41 15.71 -17.25 -20.48
C ARG A 41 15.81 -17.87 -19.09
N ARG A 42 15.04 -18.94 -18.80
CA ARG A 42 15.03 -19.65 -17.49
C ARG A 42 16.42 -19.96 -16.92
N SER A 43 17.43 -20.20 -17.76
CA SER A 43 18.83 -20.42 -17.33
C SER A 43 19.44 -19.27 -16.52
N LEU A 44 18.87 -18.06 -16.59
CA LEU A 44 19.26 -16.88 -15.81
C LEU A 44 18.49 -16.74 -14.49
N ALA A 45 17.39 -17.46 -14.30
CA ALA A 45 16.48 -17.31 -13.16
C ALA A 45 16.63 -18.40 -12.08
N VAL A 46 17.52 -19.37 -12.29
CA VAL A 46 17.73 -20.53 -11.40
C VAL A 46 18.79 -20.26 -10.31
N ARG A 47 19.23 -19.01 -10.13
CA ARG A 47 20.21 -18.60 -9.10
C ARG A 47 19.55 -17.72 -8.04
N GLY A 48 19.84 -18.00 -6.77
CA GLY A 48 19.03 -17.56 -5.62
C GLY A 48 18.98 -16.05 -5.34
N ASP A 49 19.83 -15.24 -5.96
CA ASP A 49 19.87 -13.78 -5.82
C ASP A 49 19.43 -13.02 -7.09
N ALA A 50 19.09 -13.75 -8.16
CA ALA A 50 18.75 -13.19 -9.47
C ALA A 50 17.47 -12.37 -9.43
N THR A 51 16.39 -12.92 -8.86
CA THR A 51 15.06 -12.29 -8.85
C THR A 51 15.05 -10.98 -8.06
N GLU A 52 15.70 -10.92 -6.90
CA GLU A 52 15.74 -9.71 -6.07
C GLU A 52 16.48 -8.56 -6.77
N ARG A 53 17.62 -8.84 -7.43
CA ARG A 53 18.36 -7.83 -8.22
C ARG A 53 17.58 -7.39 -9.45
N PHE A 54 16.95 -8.33 -10.16
CA PHE A 54 16.08 -8.05 -11.31
C PHE A 54 14.94 -7.11 -10.93
N GLU A 55 14.24 -7.40 -9.83
CA GLU A 55 13.19 -6.53 -9.32
C GLU A 55 13.72 -5.16 -8.89
N LEU A 56 14.89 -5.09 -8.24
CA LEU A 56 15.47 -3.81 -7.82
C LEU A 56 15.83 -2.92 -9.02
N GLU A 57 16.53 -3.44 -10.04
CA GLU A 57 16.84 -2.66 -11.25
C GLU A 57 15.59 -2.33 -12.07
N ALA A 58 14.60 -3.23 -12.15
CA ALA A 58 13.34 -2.95 -12.84
C ALA A 58 12.51 -1.86 -12.12
N ARG A 59 12.45 -1.87 -10.79
CA ARG A 59 11.79 -0.83 -9.97
C ARG A 59 12.45 0.54 -10.15
N LEU A 60 13.78 0.59 -10.29
CA LEU A 60 14.51 1.82 -10.60
C LEU A 60 14.20 2.31 -12.02
N ALA A 61 14.30 1.43 -13.03
CA ALA A 61 14.03 1.79 -14.42
C ALA A 61 12.56 2.23 -14.67
N CYS A 62 11.59 1.73 -13.89
CA CYS A 62 10.20 2.21 -13.91
C CYS A 62 10.03 3.68 -13.47
N ARG A 63 11.03 4.31 -12.84
CA ARG A 63 10.98 5.73 -12.40
C ARG A 63 11.44 6.71 -13.47
N LEU A 64 12.04 6.24 -14.55
CA LEU A 64 12.57 7.09 -15.62
C LEU A 64 11.45 7.50 -16.59
N ASP A 65 10.76 8.60 -16.29
CA ASP A 65 9.97 9.31 -17.28
C ASP A 65 10.84 10.29 -18.07
N HIS A 66 11.13 9.97 -19.33
CA HIS A 66 11.83 10.86 -20.25
C HIS A 66 11.31 10.66 -21.69
N PRO A 67 11.01 11.71 -22.48
CA PRO A 67 10.45 11.56 -23.83
C PRO A 67 11.25 10.65 -24.77
N CYS A 68 12.57 10.58 -24.57
CA CYS A 68 13.51 9.78 -25.36
C CYS A 68 13.95 8.47 -24.66
N ALA A 69 13.22 7.98 -23.66
CA ALA A 69 13.38 6.64 -23.05
C ALA A 69 12.06 5.85 -23.17
N ALA A 70 12.13 4.55 -23.46
CA ALA A 70 10.94 3.68 -23.54
C ALA A 70 10.34 3.41 -22.15
N HIS A 71 9.04 3.69 -21.97
CA HIS A 71 8.38 3.50 -20.68
C HIS A 71 8.20 2.02 -20.34
N ILE A 72 8.55 1.63 -19.11
CA ILE A 72 8.26 0.30 -18.56
C ILE A 72 6.86 0.35 -17.91
N TYR A 73 5.99 -0.60 -18.28
CA TYR A 73 4.62 -0.68 -17.79
C TYR A 73 4.44 -1.64 -16.61
N ALA A 74 5.21 -2.73 -16.59
CA ALA A 74 5.22 -3.72 -15.51
C ALA A 74 6.46 -4.63 -15.64
N PHE A 75 6.75 -5.40 -14.61
CA PHE A 75 7.68 -6.53 -14.62
C PHE A 75 7.16 -7.57 -13.63
N GLY A 76 7.68 -8.80 -13.70
CA GLY A 76 7.29 -9.84 -12.76
C GLY A 76 8.10 -11.13 -12.89
N ALA A 77 7.77 -12.07 -12.02
CA ALA A 77 8.25 -13.44 -11.99
C ALA A 77 7.02 -14.37 -11.89
N GLU A 78 6.94 -15.37 -12.75
CA GLU A 78 5.93 -16.44 -12.63
C GLU A 78 6.41 -17.57 -11.70
N ASP A 79 5.48 -18.37 -11.17
CA ASP A 79 5.76 -19.49 -10.23
C ASP A 79 6.79 -20.53 -10.76
N ASP A 80 6.99 -20.58 -12.08
CA ASP A 80 7.95 -21.47 -12.75
C ASP A 80 9.37 -20.88 -12.91
N GLY A 81 9.61 -19.70 -12.32
CA GLY A 81 10.85 -18.94 -12.41
C GLY A 81 10.97 -18.06 -13.66
N THR A 82 9.92 -17.89 -14.47
CA THR A 82 9.99 -17.08 -15.69
C THR A 82 9.91 -15.58 -15.35
N LEU A 83 11.05 -14.88 -15.41
CA LEU A 83 11.14 -13.42 -15.28
C LEU A 83 10.71 -12.72 -16.58
N TRP A 84 9.98 -11.62 -16.48
CA TRP A 84 9.53 -10.82 -17.64
C TRP A 84 9.44 -9.32 -17.36
N ILE A 85 9.54 -8.50 -18.42
CA ILE A 85 9.34 -7.05 -18.39
C ILE A 85 8.37 -6.66 -19.52
N ALA A 86 7.32 -5.90 -19.19
CA ALA A 86 6.38 -5.29 -20.14
C ALA A 86 6.68 -3.79 -20.32
N MET A 87 6.81 -3.33 -21.56
CA MET A 87 7.22 -1.97 -21.91
C MET A 87 6.47 -1.43 -23.14
N GLU A 88 6.68 -0.15 -23.43
CA GLU A 88 6.11 0.56 -24.58
C GLU A 88 6.47 -0.07 -25.94
N LEU A 89 5.46 -0.23 -26.80
CA LEU A 89 5.66 -0.54 -28.22
C LEU A 89 6.04 0.72 -29.00
N VAL A 90 7.33 1.06 -28.98
CA VAL A 90 7.87 2.23 -29.70
C VAL A 90 7.75 2.03 -31.21
N LYS A 91 7.05 2.96 -31.89
CA LYS A 91 6.88 2.95 -33.36
C LYS A 91 7.95 3.81 -34.03
N GLY A 92 8.79 3.19 -34.85
CA GLY A 92 9.87 3.85 -35.60
C GLY A 92 10.75 2.84 -36.34
N THR A 93 11.92 3.28 -36.79
CA THR A 93 12.98 2.43 -37.37
C THR A 93 14.18 2.43 -36.41
N SER A 94 14.92 1.33 -36.28
CA SER A 94 16.14 1.34 -35.46
C SER A 94 17.20 2.27 -36.06
N LEU A 95 18.08 2.83 -35.22
CA LEU A 95 19.21 3.63 -35.69
C LEU A 95 20.19 2.76 -36.49
N GLU A 96 20.29 1.46 -36.20
CA GLU A 96 21.10 0.53 -37.02
C GLU A 96 20.62 0.51 -38.48
N THR A 97 19.31 0.26 -38.72
CA THR A 97 18.73 0.26 -40.07
C THR A 97 18.69 1.67 -40.69
N LEU A 98 18.65 2.73 -39.89
CA LEU A 98 18.79 4.10 -40.41
C LEU A 98 20.21 4.37 -40.94
N LEU A 99 21.25 3.80 -40.32
CA LEU A 99 22.66 3.96 -40.70
C LEU A 99 23.10 3.03 -41.84
N GLU A 100 22.34 1.97 -42.15
CA GLU A 100 22.47 1.23 -43.42
C GLU A 100 22.29 2.14 -44.65
N SER A 101 21.56 3.26 -44.50
CA SER A 101 21.39 4.28 -45.55
C SER A 101 22.58 5.26 -45.67
N GLY A 102 23.62 5.11 -44.84
CA GLY A 102 24.78 5.99 -44.79
C GLY A 102 24.83 6.93 -43.57
N PRO A 103 25.88 7.76 -43.45
CA PRO A 103 26.03 8.71 -42.35
C PRO A 103 24.93 9.76 -42.30
N LEU A 104 24.60 10.22 -41.09
CA LEU A 104 23.67 11.33 -40.87
C LEU A 104 24.38 12.68 -41.07
N SER A 105 23.70 13.65 -41.69
CA SER A 105 24.18 15.04 -41.72
C SER A 105 24.24 15.63 -40.30
N LEU A 106 25.12 16.61 -40.07
CA LEU A 106 25.29 17.24 -38.74
C LEU A 106 23.95 17.77 -38.18
N GLU A 107 23.16 18.42 -39.02
CA GLU A 107 21.79 18.92 -38.75
C GLU A 107 20.83 17.84 -38.20
N ARG A 108 21.03 16.57 -38.58
CA ARG A 108 20.20 15.43 -38.15
C ARG A 108 20.85 14.65 -37.01
N ALA A 109 22.16 14.51 -37.04
CA ALA A 109 22.94 13.77 -36.05
C ALA A 109 22.98 14.50 -34.70
N ILE A 110 23.34 15.78 -34.69
CA ILE A 110 23.63 16.52 -33.46
C ILE A 110 22.38 16.71 -32.59
N PRO A 111 21.22 17.18 -33.09
CA PRO A 111 20.01 17.25 -32.28
C PRO A 111 19.45 15.88 -31.85
N MET A 112 19.85 14.79 -32.49
CA MET A 112 19.49 13.42 -32.09
C MET A 112 20.41 12.91 -30.97
N LEU A 113 21.73 13.11 -31.11
CA LEU A 113 22.72 12.75 -30.10
C LEU A 113 22.53 13.55 -28.81
N GLU A 114 22.16 14.83 -28.91
CA GLU A 114 21.76 15.65 -27.76
C GLU A 114 20.62 15.02 -26.95
N ARG A 115 19.52 14.63 -27.62
CA ARG A 115 18.35 14.00 -26.96
C ARG A 115 18.66 12.62 -26.37
N LEU A 116 19.60 11.90 -26.95
CA LEU A 116 20.10 10.64 -26.39
C LEU A 116 20.98 10.88 -25.15
N CYS A 117 21.88 11.87 -25.22
CA CYS A 117 22.72 12.24 -24.08
C CYS A 117 21.89 12.78 -22.91
N ASP A 118 20.89 13.61 -23.18
CA ASP A 118 19.96 14.17 -22.18
C ASP A 118 19.12 13.06 -21.50
N ALA A 119 18.63 12.08 -22.28
CA ALA A 119 17.93 10.91 -21.74
C ALA A 119 18.82 10.05 -20.83
N VAL A 120 20.07 9.83 -21.22
CA VAL A 120 21.02 9.01 -20.46
C VAL A 120 21.58 9.78 -19.25
N GLN A 121 21.77 11.10 -19.36
CA GLN A 121 22.15 11.97 -18.24
C GLN A 121 21.04 12.06 -17.19
N THR A 122 19.77 12.08 -17.63
CA THR A 122 18.59 11.96 -16.74
C THR A 122 18.58 10.62 -16.02
N ALA A 123 18.88 9.52 -16.72
CA ALA A 123 19.03 8.20 -16.10
C ALA A 123 20.19 8.15 -15.09
N HIS A 124 21.36 8.73 -15.43
CA HIS A 124 22.51 8.82 -14.52
C HIS A 124 22.21 9.62 -13.26
N ALA A 125 21.45 10.72 -13.36
CA ALA A 125 20.99 11.50 -12.21
C ALA A 125 20.06 10.71 -11.27
N GLN A 126 19.38 9.67 -11.79
CA GLN A 126 18.56 8.73 -11.01
C GLN A 126 19.35 7.46 -10.58
N GLY A 127 20.66 7.40 -10.81
CA GLY A 127 21.52 6.25 -10.50
C GLY A 127 21.39 5.07 -11.47
N ILE A 128 20.69 5.24 -12.60
CA ILE A 128 20.43 4.20 -13.60
C ILE A 128 21.50 4.25 -14.69
N VAL A 129 22.29 3.18 -14.85
CA VAL A 129 23.28 3.03 -15.94
C VAL A 129 22.73 2.08 -17.00
N HIS A 130 22.81 2.46 -18.28
CA HIS A 130 22.18 1.72 -19.37
C HIS A 130 22.96 0.45 -19.77
N ARG A 131 24.30 0.51 -19.80
CA ARG A 131 25.24 -0.61 -20.01
C ARG A 131 25.17 -1.34 -21.36
N ASP A 132 24.21 -1.04 -22.25
CA ASP A 132 24.06 -1.64 -23.59
C ASP A 132 23.69 -0.63 -24.70
N ILE A 133 24.22 0.60 -24.63
CA ILE A 133 23.95 1.62 -25.66
C ILE A 133 24.55 1.19 -27.00
N LYS A 134 23.71 1.14 -28.04
CA LYS A 134 24.06 0.80 -29.43
C LYS A 134 22.92 1.19 -30.38
N PRO A 135 23.18 1.36 -31.70
CA PRO A 135 22.16 1.70 -32.70
C PRO A 135 20.94 0.77 -32.74
N ALA A 136 21.11 -0.53 -32.43
CA ALA A 136 20.00 -1.49 -32.38
C ALA A 136 19.01 -1.21 -31.23
N ASN A 137 19.46 -0.60 -30.13
CA ASN A 137 18.63 -0.24 -28.97
C ASN A 137 18.12 1.20 -29.04
N VAL A 138 18.34 1.93 -30.14
CA VAL A 138 17.79 3.28 -30.36
C VAL A 138 16.76 3.20 -31.46
N MET A 139 15.48 3.41 -31.13
CA MET A 139 14.43 3.60 -32.13
C MET A 139 14.38 5.08 -32.53
N VAL A 140 14.15 5.36 -33.81
CA VAL A 140 14.05 6.71 -34.35
C VAL A 140 12.73 6.88 -35.08
N ALA A 141 11.96 7.88 -34.67
CA ALA A 141 10.76 8.33 -35.36
C ALA A 141 11.01 9.70 -36.01
N ALA A 142 10.45 9.93 -37.20
CA ALA A 142 10.48 11.24 -37.85
C ALA A 142 9.20 12.01 -37.50
N LYS A 143 9.33 13.19 -36.88
CA LYS A 143 8.19 14.08 -36.53
C LYS A 143 8.52 15.50 -36.98
N ALA A 144 7.71 16.05 -37.90
CA ALA A 144 7.92 17.38 -38.50
C ALA A 144 9.38 17.61 -38.97
N GLY A 145 9.94 16.64 -39.71
CA GLY A 145 11.33 16.66 -40.21
C GLY A 145 12.42 16.37 -39.17
N ARG A 146 12.12 16.46 -37.87
CA ARG A 146 13.09 16.20 -36.78
C ARG A 146 13.16 14.72 -36.45
N LEU A 147 14.39 14.23 -36.18
CA LEU A 147 14.61 12.88 -35.64
C LEU A 147 14.34 12.87 -34.13
N MET A 148 13.39 12.04 -33.72
CA MET A 148 13.01 11.77 -32.33
C MET A 148 13.57 10.40 -31.95
N PRO A 149 14.73 10.32 -31.27
CA PRO A 149 15.25 9.07 -30.77
C PRO A 149 14.47 8.61 -29.53
N LYS A 150 14.41 7.30 -29.30
CA LYS A 150 13.89 6.69 -28.09
C LYS A 150 14.69 5.44 -27.74
N LEU A 151 15.33 5.48 -26.58
CA LEU A 151 16.24 4.44 -26.08
C LEU A 151 15.44 3.27 -25.50
N LEU A 152 15.77 2.05 -25.93
CA LEU A 152 15.17 0.79 -25.49
C LEU A 152 16.12 0.03 -24.55
N ASP A 153 15.55 -0.82 -23.70
CA ASP A 153 16.29 -1.89 -23.02
C ASP A 153 17.46 -1.42 -22.13
N PHE A 154 17.15 -0.60 -21.11
CA PHE A 154 18.03 -0.41 -19.96
C PHE A 154 18.49 -1.76 -19.39
N GLY A 155 19.77 -1.85 -19.02
CA GLY A 155 20.54 -3.10 -18.88
C GLY A 155 20.16 -4.09 -17.77
N ILE A 156 18.93 -4.06 -17.25
CA ILE A 156 18.35 -4.87 -16.16
C ILE A 156 18.70 -6.37 -16.29
N ALA A 157 18.69 -6.90 -17.52
CA ALA A 157 18.97 -8.31 -17.78
C ALA A 157 20.46 -8.70 -17.69
N LYS A 158 21.40 -7.73 -17.54
CA LYS A 158 22.85 -7.98 -17.50
C LYS A 158 23.40 -8.23 -16.10
N GLN A 159 22.88 -7.58 -15.05
CA GLN A 159 23.39 -7.82 -13.68
C GLN A 159 23.24 -9.29 -13.26
N LEU A 160 22.22 -9.98 -13.78
CA LEU A 160 21.95 -11.41 -13.57
C LEU A 160 23.10 -12.37 -13.92
N VAL A 161 24.12 -11.89 -14.65
CA VAL A 161 25.29 -12.68 -15.05
C VAL A 161 26.56 -12.22 -14.33
N ALA A 162 26.61 -10.98 -13.82
CA ALA A 162 27.85 -10.32 -13.43
C ALA A 162 28.48 -10.85 -12.12
N SER A 163 27.73 -11.55 -11.27
CA SER A 163 28.18 -12.01 -9.95
C SER A 163 29.05 -13.28 -9.95
N ASP A 164 29.01 -14.10 -11.01
CA ASP A 164 29.53 -15.48 -10.99
C ASP A 164 30.61 -15.79 -12.04
N VAL A 165 31.03 -14.84 -12.88
CA VAL A 165 31.99 -15.12 -13.96
C VAL A 165 33.43 -15.09 -13.45
N GLN A 166 33.91 -16.21 -12.92
CA GLN A 166 35.35 -16.51 -12.98
C GLN A 166 35.75 -16.69 -14.44
N LEU A 167 36.43 -15.69 -15.01
CA LEU A 167 37.05 -15.78 -16.34
C LEU A 167 38.24 -16.75 -16.31
N SER A 168 37.95 -18.04 -16.49
CA SER A 168 38.97 -19.09 -16.63
C SER A 168 39.77 -18.89 -17.92
N GLU A 169 40.97 -18.33 -17.79
CA GLU A 169 42.03 -18.26 -18.80
C GLU A 169 41.61 -17.73 -20.19
N VAL A 170 41.23 -16.45 -20.25
CA VAL A 170 41.64 -15.65 -21.42
C VAL A 170 43.18 -15.59 -21.42
N PRO A 171 43.89 -15.90 -22.53
CA PRO A 171 45.35 -15.85 -22.56
C PRO A 171 45.86 -14.47 -22.14
N ALA A 172 46.78 -14.43 -21.17
CA ALA A 172 47.17 -13.19 -20.50
C ALA A 172 47.89 -12.20 -21.43
N VAL A 173 47.12 -11.31 -22.06
CA VAL A 173 47.64 -10.12 -22.77
C VAL A 173 48.33 -9.24 -21.74
N ARG A 174 49.67 -9.22 -21.79
CA ARG A 174 50.50 -8.40 -20.90
C ARG A 174 50.37 -6.93 -21.26
N VAL A 175 49.36 -6.26 -20.70
CA VAL A 175 49.25 -4.79 -20.69
C VAL A 175 50.55 -4.21 -20.12
N LYS A 176 51.38 -3.63 -21.00
CA LYS A 176 52.59 -2.95 -20.58
C LYS A 176 52.19 -1.62 -19.94
N ARG A 177 52.31 -1.52 -18.61
CA ARG A 177 52.28 -0.22 -17.91
C ARG A 177 53.31 0.71 -18.56
N ALA A 178 52.82 1.69 -19.33
CA ALA A 178 53.65 2.69 -19.96
C ALA A 178 54.27 3.58 -18.87
N THR A 179 55.58 3.49 -18.67
CA THR A 179 56.32 4.38 -17.78
C THR A 179 56.32 5.79 -18.38
N ARG A 180 55.53 6.68 -17.76
CA ARG A 180 55.39 8.10 -18.11
C ARG A 180 56.78 8.76 -18.25
N PRO A 181 57.13 9.36 -19.41
CA PRO A 181 58.32 10.20 -19.49
C PRO A 181 58.14 11.46 -18.62
N PRO A 182 59.21 12.01 -18.04
CA PRO A 182 59.12 13.23 -17.24
C PRO A 182 58.63 14.41 -18.12
N PRO A 183 57.82 15.34 -17.57
CA PRO A 183 57.34 16.48 -18.32
C PRO A 183 58.52 17.40 -18.70
N GLN A 184 58.59 17.77 -19.98
CA GLN A 184 59.48 18.84 -20.42
C GLN A 184 58.87 20.19 -20.02
N PRO A 185 59.67 21.15 -19.49
CA PRO A 185 59.18 22.48 -19.20
C PRO A 185 58.99 23.26 -20.51
N MET A 186 57.74 23.62 -20.83
CA MET A 186 57.48 24.68 -21.81
C MET A 186 57.72 26.05 -21.18
N ALA A 187 58.26 26.98 -21.98
CA ALA A 187 58.64 28.31 -21.50
C ALA A 187 57.41 29.15 -21.13
N ALA A 188 57.54 29.92 -20.05
CA ALA A 188 56.63 31.02 -19.75
C ALA A 188 57.01 32.25 -20.60
N LEU A 189 56.00 33.05 -20.96
CA LEU A 189 56.14 34.46 -21.30
C LEU A 189 55.36 35.27 -20.26
N ASP A 190 55.86 36.44 -19.91
CA ASP A 190 55.34 37.28 -18.83
C ASP A 190 53.89 37.71 -19.01
N HIS A 191 53.22 37.99 -17.88
CA HIS A 191 52.69 39.33 -17.62
C HIS A 191 52.43 39.59 -16.12
N THR A 192 53.49 40.02 -15.44
CA THR A 192 53.50 41.04 -14.37
C THR A 192 52.22 41.30 -13.53
N ALA A 193 52.25 40.87 -12.27
CA ALA A 193 51.66 41.60 -11.14
C ALA A 193 52.54 41.39 -9.90
N GLN A 194 52.76 42.43 -9.08
CA GLN A 194 53.65 42.35 -7.91
C GLN A 194 52.89 41.99 -6.61
N PRO A 195 53.58 41.38 -5.62
CA PRO A 195 52.95 40.78 -4.44
C PRO A 195 52.90 41.72 -3.22
N VAL A 196 52.25 41.27 -2.15
CA VAL A 196 52.38 41.82 -0.80
C VAL A 196 52.70 40.70 0.21
N SER A 197 53.83 40.84 0.91
CA SER A 197 54.21 40.32 2.26
C SER A 197 53.60 39.04 2.87
N ALA A 198 54.31 38.23 3.68
CA ALA A 198 55.74 38.12 4.06
C ALA A 198 55.93 36.92 5.03
N LEU A 199 57.15 36.69 5.51
CA LEU A 199 57.58 35.77 6.60
C LEU A 199 57.55 34.27 6.21
N ASP A 200 58.68 33.60 5.96
CA ASP A 200 59.78 33.16 6.86
C ASP A 200 59.43 32.02 7.83
N HIS A 201 60.11 30.87 7.68
CA HIS A 201 61.07 30.34 8.68
C HIS A 201 61.73 28.98 8.26
N THR A 202 63.04 29.03 7.98
CA THR A 202 64.12 28.04 8.30
C THR A 202 63.85 26.51 8.40
N MET A 203 64.33 25.72 7.41
CA MET A 203 65.57 24.86 7.42
C MET A 203 66.06 24.17 8.73
N PRO A 204 66.92 23.09 8.70
CA PRO A 204 66.97 21.85 7.87
C PRO A 204 67.54 20.57 8.60
N SER A 205 67.61 19.38 7.93
CA SER A 205 68.62 18.26 8.04
C SER A 205 68.07 16.96 7.39
N ALA A 206 68.75 16.16 6.54
CA ALA A 206 69.99 15.35 6.62
C ALA A 206 69.87 14.07 7.52
N GLY A 207 70.23 12.83 7.11
CA GLY A 207 70.75 12.27 5.83
C GLY A 207 71.20 10.77 5.99
N SER A 208 71.85 10.16 4.98
CA SER A 208 72.44 8.76 4.97
C SER A 208 71.44 7.57 4.97
N GLN A 209 71.73 6.31 4.58
CA GLN A 209 72.81 5.56 3.85
C GLN A 209 72.16 4.23 3.31
N THR A 210 72.33 3.75 2.06
CA THR A 210 73.44 2.97 1.41
C THR A 210 73.39 1.43 1.58
N LEU A 211 73.87 0.68 0.55
CA LEU A 211 74.00 -0.80 0.38
C LEU A 211 72.73 -1.56 -0.10
N ALA A 212 72.66 -2.45 -1.11
CA ALA A 212 73.54 -3.06 -2.15
C ALA A 212 73.80 -4.60 -2.03
N ALA A 213 73.39 -5.37 -3.06
CA ALA A 213 73.82 -6.75 -3.36
C ALA A 213 73.44 -7.17 -4.82
N THR A 214 74.14 -8.17 -5.39
CA THR A 214 74.05 -8.59 -6.82
C THR A 214 74.40 -10.10 -6.95
N VAL A 215 74.00 -10.80 -8.04
CA VAL A 215 74.79 -11.82 -8.83
C VAL A 215 73.91 -12.73 -9.75
N ALA A 216 74.49 -13.12 -10.90
CA ALA A 216 74.19 -14.16 -11.94
C ALA A 216 72.91 -15.04 -11.90
N ALA A 217 72.25 -15.48 -13.00
CA ALA A 217 72.53 -15.67 -14.45
C ALA A 217 73.13 -17.03 -14.91
N THR A 218 72.38 -17.79 -15.75
CA THR A 218 72.90 -18.74 -16.78
C THR A 218 71.80 -19.25 -17.74
N THR A 219 72.19 -19.73 -18.94
CA THR A 219 71.36 -20.41 -19.97
C THR A 219 72.08 -21.68 -20.45
N PRO A 220 71.41 -22.68 -21.08
CA PRO A 220 71.77 -23.03 -22.47
C PRO A 220 70.61 -23.62 -23.34
N THR A 221 70.94 -24.18 -24.53
CA THR A 221 70.09 -24.44 -25.71
C THR A 221 70.19 -25.89 -26.26
N LEU A 222 69.17 -26.42 -26.96
CA LEU A 222 69.10 -27.55 -27.98
C LEU A 222 67.59 -27.73 -28.38
N ALA A 223 67.05 -28.20 -29.52
CA ALA A 223 67.43 -28.92 -30.78
C ALA A 223 67.61 -30.46 -30.69
N ALA A 224 67.13 -31.35 -31.60
CA ALA A 224 66.22 -31.32 -32.78
C ALA A 224 65.74 -32.82 -33.08
N THR A 225 65.22 -33.35 -34.22
CA THR A 225 65.03 -32.91 -35.64
C THR A 225 64.06 -33.84 -36.47
N VAL A 226 63.42 -33.30 -37.53
CA VAL A 226 62.95 -33.88 -38.86
C VAL A 226 62.12 -35.20 -39.03
N ALA A 227 60.92 -35.03 -39.63
CA ALA A 227 60.19 -35.82 -40.69
C ALA A 227 59.45 -37.19 -40.51
N ALA A 228 58.12 -37.10 -40.72
CA ALA A 228 57.31 -37.77 -41.78
C ALA A 228 56.87 -39.26 -41.74
N THR A 229 55.55 -39.48 -41.72
CA THR A 229 54.85 -40.51 -42.52
C THR A 229 53.36 -40.16 -42.71
N THR A 230 52.76 -40.57 -43.82
CA THR A 230 51.34 -40.43 -44.24
C THR A 230 50.95 -41.71 -45.01
N PRO A 231 49.65 -42.06 -45.26
CA PRO A 231 48.46 -41.19 -45.32
C PRO A 231 47.15 -41.71 -44.69
N THR A 232 46.10 -40.85 -44.73
CA THR A 232 44.65 -41.16 -44.54
C THR A 232 44.23 -41.68 -43.14
N THR A 233 43.04 -41.36 -42.59
CA THR A 233 41.77 -40.87 -43.20
C THR A 233 41.01 -39.97 -42.20
N SER A 234 39.90 -39.37 -42.67
CA SER A 234 38.83 -38.69 -41.89
C SER A 234 39.06 -37.21 -41.52
N THR A 235 38.11 -36.38 -41.93
CA THR A 235 37.95 -34.96 -41.56
C THR A 235 36.82 -34.81 -40.54
N ALA A 236 37.11 -34.22 -39.39
CA ALA A 236 36.12 -33.77 -38.41
C ALA A 236 36.54 -32.39 -37.83
N PRO A 237 35.59 -31.52 -37.44
CA PRO A 237 35.88 -30.10 -37.21
C PRO A 237 36.39 -29.79 -35.78
N ALA A 238 36.97 -28.60 -35.62
CA ALA A 238 37.32 -28.05 -34.31
C ALA A 238 36.06 -27.65 -33.51
N THR A 239 35.89 -28.22 -32.32
CA THR A 239 34.78 -27.89 -31.39
C THR A 239 35.22 -27.95 -29.93
N SER A 240 35.52 -26.80 -29.32
CA SER A 240 35.71 -26.68 -27.86
C SER A 240 35.68 -25.21 -27.37
N LEU A 241 34.66 -24.43 -27.77
CA LEU A 241 34.42 -23.07 -27.24
C LEU A 241 32.92 -22.70 -27.14
N THR A 242 32.04 -23.69 -27.19
CA THR A 242 30.58 -23.51 -27.39
C THR A 242 29.72 -24.00 -26.23
N GLN A 243 30.26 -24.06 -25.00
CA GLN A 243 29.55 -24.60 -23.83
C GLN A 243 29.42 -23.64 -22.62
N ALA A 244 29.69 -22.34 -22.82
CA ALA A 244 29.39 -21.27 -21.85
C ALA A 244 29.08 -19.91 -22.54
N GLY A 245 28.54 -19.94 -23.76
CA GLY A 245 28.53 -18.80 -24.69
C GLY A 245 27.57 -17.64 -24.36
N GLN A 246 27.87 -16.85 -23.33
CA GLN A 246 27.26 -15.54 -23.08
C GLN A 246 28.33 -14.48 -22.80
N ILE A 247 28.31 -13.40 -23.58
CA ILE A 247 29.21 -12.23 -23.45
C ILE A 247 28.34 -11.05 -23.01
N LEU A 248 28.86 -10.19 -22.12
CA LEU A 248 28.07 -9.20 -21.36
C LEU A 248 27.68 -7.93 -22.16
N GLY A 249 27.25 -8.07 -23.41
CA GLY A 249 26.76 -6.97 -24.24
C GLY A 249 27.08 -7.13 -25.72
N SER A 250 26.99 -6.04 -26.46
CA SER A 250 27.43 -5.97 -27.85
C SER A 250 28.90 -5.53 -27.95
N PRO A 251 29.84 -6.43 -28.31
CA PRO A 251 31.27 -6.17 -28.25
C PRO A 251 31.76 -4.88 -28.95
N PRO A 252 31.25 -4.45 -30.14
CA PRO A 252 31.73 -3.25 -30.84
C PRO A 252 31.49 -1.90 -30.13
N TYR A 253 30.72 -1.87 -29.03
CA TYR A 253 30.43 -0.65 -28.24
C TYR A 253 30.88 -0.78 -26.78
N MET A 254 31.45 -1.93 -26.39
CA MET A 254 31.74 -2.29 -25.02
C MET A 254 32.92 -1.47 -24.46
N ALA A 255 32.71 -0.76 -23.35
CA ALA A 255 33.74 0.13 -22.80
C ALA A 255 34.96 -0.64 -22.24
N PRO A 256 36.16 -0.03 -22.17
CA PRO A 256 37.39 -0.69 -21.71
C PRO A 256 37.21 -1.40 -20.37
N GLU A 257 36.56 -0.74 -19.41
CA GLU A 257 36.23 -1.27 -18.09
C GLU A 257 35.38 -2.56 -18.16
N GLN A 258 34.44 -2.67 -19.11
CA GLN A 258 33.61 -3.87 -19.28
C GLN A 258 34.39 -5.10 -19.78
N TRP A 259 35.54 -4.89 -20.44
CA TRP A 259 36.46 -5.95 -20.85
C TRP A 259 37.45 -6.35 -19.74
N ILE A 260 37.71 -5.47 -18.77
CA ILE A 260 38.64 -5.70 -17.65
C ILE A 260 37.90 -6.37 -16.49
N ASP A 261 36.82 -5.73 -16.02
CA ASP A 261 36.05 -6.15 -14.85
C ASP A 261 34.62 -5.56 -14.95
N PRO A 262 33.59 -6.39 -15.20
CA PRO A 262 32.19 -5.96 -15.25
C PRO A 262 31.64 -5.23 -14.03
N SER A 263 32.32 -5.28 -12.87
CA SER A 263 31.92 -4.53 -11.67
C SER A 263 32.29 -3.03 -11.72
N LEU A 264 33.24 -2.63 -12.58
CA LEU A 264 33.73 -1.25 -12.71
C LEU A 264 32.84 -0.34 -13.60
N VAL A 265 31.60 -0.75 -13.86
CA VAL A 265 30.67 -0.10 -14.79
C VAL A 265 29.89 1.02 -14.11
N GLY A 266 30.01 2.23 -14.64
CA GLY A 266 29.32 3.42 -14.16
C GLY A 266 28.89 4.37 -15.28
N PRO A 267 28.45 5.61 -14.96
CA PRO A 267 28.00 6.61 -15.95
C PRO A 267 28.96 6.83 -17.14
N TRP A 268 30.27 6.79 -16.87
CA TRP A 268 31.34 6.89 -17.86
C TRP A 268 31.31 5.78 -18.93
N THR A 269 30.78 4.60 -18.63
CA THR A 269 30.64 3.47 -19.57
C THR A 269 29.63 3.80 -20.67
N ASP A 270 28.51 4.41 -20.30
CA ASP A 270 27.51 4.86 -21.26
C ASP A 270 28.03 6.03 -22.11
N GLN A 271 28.85 6.93 -21.55
CA GLN A 271 29.52 7.99 -22.31
C GLN A 271 30.47 7.42 -23.39
N TYR A 272 31.25 6.39 -23.07
CA TYR A 272 32.11 5.71 -24.05
C TYR A 272 31.27 5.10 -25.19
N ALA A 273 30.18 4.40 -24.85
CA ALA A 273 29.29 3.79 -25.84
C ALA A 273 28.56 4.85 -26.71
N LEU A 274 28.13 5.97 -26.12
CA LEU A 274 27.57 7.12 -26.84
C LEU A 274 28.59 7.78 -27.78
N ALA A 275 29.86 7.86 -27.38
CA ALA A 275 30.92 8.37 -28.25
C ALA A 275 31.14 7.47 -29.49
N LEU A 276 31.09 6.14 -29.32
CA LEU A 276 31.18 5.20 -30.45
C LEU A 276 29.91 5.20 -31.33
N LEU A 277 28.73 5.38 -30.73
CA LEU A 277 27.46 5.55 -31.46
C LEU A 277 27.46 6.85 -32.27
N ALA A 278 27.94 7.96 -31.68
CA ALA A 278 28.10 9.24 -32.37
C ALA A 278 29.11 9.15 -33.52
N TYR A 279 30.23 8.45 -33.30
CA TYR A 279 31.22 8.16 -34.35
C TYR A 279 30.62 7.43 -35.55
N GLU A 280 29.83 6.37 -35.31
CA GLU A 280 29.18 5.60 -36.38
C GLU A 280 28.07 6.39 -37.06
N ALA A 281 27.29 7.15 -36.29
CA ALA A 281 26.24 8.03 -36.83
C ALA A 281 26.79 9.12 -37.78
N LEU A 282 27.99 9.64 -37.50
CA LEU A 282 28.63 10.70 -38.27
C LEU A 282 29.52 10.19 -39.42
N SER A 283 30.08 8.98 -39.31
CA SER A 283 31.00 8.41 -40.32
C SER A 283 30.41 7.29 -41.18
N GLY A 284 29.26 6.72 -40.79
CA GLY A 284 28.69 5.52 -41.39
C GLY A 284 29.53 4.26 -41.16
N LYS A 285 30.46 4.27 -40.18
CA LYS A 285 31.41 3.19 -39.92
C LYS A 285 31.61 2.96 -38.43
N ARG A 286 31.67 1.69 -38.03
CA ARG A 286 32.06 1.30 -36.66
C ARG A 286 33.49 1.71 -36.36
N ALA A 287 33.71 2.26 -35.17
CA ALA A 287 35.05 2.58 -34.67
C ALA A 287 35.88 1.32 -34.42
N CYS A 288 35.25 0.28 -33.86
CA CYS A 288 35.85 -1.02 -33.59
C CYS A 288 35.14 -2.09 -34.42
N ASN A 289 35.89 -2.82 -35.23
CA ASN A 289 35.36 -3.74 -36.24
C ASN A 289 36.20 -5.03 -36.41
N GLY A 290 36.96 -5.39 -35.36
CA GLY A 290 37.68 -6.66 -35.27
C GLY A 290 36.81 -7.87 -35.59
N ARG A 291 37.40 -8.85 -36.29
CA ARG A 291 36.74 -10.08 -36.77
C ARG A 291 36.68 -11.17 -35.70
N SER A 292 37.45 -11.03 -34.63
CA SER A 292 37.43 -11.86 -33.44
C SER A 292 37.25 -11.02 -32.17
N LEU A 293 36.87 -11.68 -31.08
CA LEU A 293 36.72 -11.04 -29.78
C LEU A 293 38.06 -10.53 -29.22
N ALA A 294 39.17 -11.16 -29.60
CA ALA A 294 40.51 -10.70 -29.23
C ALA A 294 40.87 -9.38 -29.94
N GLU A 295 40.63 -9.28 -31.26
CA GLU A 295 40.80 -8.02 -32.02
C GLU A 295 39.92 -6.90 -31.47
N LEU A 296 38.68 -7.20 -31.06
CA LEU A 296 37.81 -6.20 -30.42
C LEU A 296 38.31 -5.80 -29.03
N ALA A 297 38.70 -6.75 -28.17
CA ALA A 297 39.29 -6.43 -26.88
C ALA A 297 40.55 -5.54 -27.03
N GLU A 298 41.44 -5.85 -27.96
CA GLU A 298 42.63 -5.05 -28.28
C GLU A 298 42.26 -3.63 -28.77
N GLN A 299 41.27 -3.51 -29.66
CA GLN A 299 40.77 -2.22 -30.14
C GLN A 299 40.13 -1.38 -29.01
N HIS A 300 39.35 -2.01 -28.13
CA HIS A 300 38.67 -1.35 -27.04
C HIS A 300 39.61 -1.01 -25.87
N LEU A 301 40.62 -1.82 -25.57
CA LEU A 301 41.58 -1.57 -24.49
C LEU A 301 42.72 -0.64 -24.90
N GLU A 302 43.41 -0.91 -26.01
CA GLU A 302 44.69 -0.25 -26.34
C GLU A 302 44.62 0.71 -27.55
N ALA A 303 43.84 0.41 -28.58
CA ALA A 303 43.85 1.23 -29.81
C ALA A 303 43.17 2.60 -29.64
N PRO A 304 43.77 3.71 -30.13
CA PRO A 304 43.12 5.02 -30.14
C PRO A 304 41.92 5.04 -31.10
N LEU A 305 40.96 5.94 -30.87
CA LEU A 305 39.79 6.10 -31.74
C LEU A 305 40.24 6.45 -33.18
N PRO A 306 39.94 5.62 -34.20
CA PRO A 306 40.39 5.86 -35.57
C PRO A 306 39.84 7.18 -36.13
N ARG A 307 40.47 7.71 -37.19
CA ARG A 307 40.10 9.00 -37.81
C ARG A 307 39.35 8.73 -39.13
N PRO A 308 38.03 8.96 -39.22
CA PRO A 308 37.25 8.60 -40.39
C PRO A 308 37.21 9.74 -41.43
N PRO A 309 37.09 9.43 -42.73
CA PRO A 309 36.82 10.46 -43.73
C PRO A 309 35.43 11.06 -43.50
N GLY A 310 35.33 12.39 -43.48
CA GLY A 310 34.08 13.15 -43.33
C GLY A 310 33.84 13.79 -41.96
N ILE A 311 34.64 13.48 -40.94
CA ILE A 311 34.57 14.13 -39.62
C ILE A 311 35.73 15.13 -39.48
N SER A 312 35.47 16.32 -38.91
CA SER A 312 36.49 17.34 -38.67
C SER A 312 37.40 16.99 -37.49
N ASP A 313 38.60 17.57 -37.46
CA ASP A 313 39.56 17.34 -36.37
C ASP A 313 39.05 17.78 -34.99
N ALA A 314 38.23 18.83 -34.93
CA ALA A 314 37.57 19.25 -33.70
C ALA A 314 36.58 18.18 -33.21
N ILE A 315 35.72 17.66 -34.09
CA ILE A 315 34.72 16.64 -33.73
C ILE A 315 35.43 15.33 -33.35
N HIS A 316 36.47 14.94 -34.09
CA HIS A 316 37.26 13.74 -33.78
C HIS A 316 37.93 13.86 -32.40
N SER A 317 38.49 15.01 -32.05
CA SER A 317 39.09 15.26 -30.74
C SER A 317 38.07 15.10 -29.59
N VAL A 318 36.85 15.63 -29.76
CA VAL A 318 35.76 15.49 -28.77
C VAL A 318 35.33 14.03 -28.62
N LEU A 319 35.11 13.32 -29.73
CA LEU A 319 34.76 11.89 -29.70
C LEU A 319 35.89 11.05 -29.09
N ALA A 320 37.15 11.34 -29.40
CA ALA A 320 38.31 10.65 -28.87
C ALA A 320 38.50 10.87 -27.36
N ARG A 321 38.13 12.05 -26.83
CA ARG A 321 38.10 12.30 -25.39
C ARG A 321 36.95 11.56 -24.71
N ALA A 322 35.73 11.60 -25.26
CA ALA A 322 34.60 10.85 -24.69
C ALA A 322 34.82 9.32 -24.74
N ALA A 323 35.56 8.84 -25.74
CA ALA A 323 36.05 7.47 -25.86
C ALA A 323 37.46 7.24 -25.27
N ALA A 324 37.94 8.09 -24.34
CA ALA A 324 39.22 7.89 -23.68
C ALA A 324 39.21 6.59 -22.85
N LYS A 325 40.36 5.89 -22.81
CA LYS A 325 40.43 4.55 -22.21
C LYS A 325 40.15 4.57 -20.70
N GLU A 326 40.86 5.43 -19.98
CA GLU A 326 40.66 5.69 -18.56
C GLU A 326 39.42 6.57 -18.33
N PRO A 327 38.44 6.17 -17.48
CA PRO A 327 37.23 6.97 -17.22
C PRO A 327 37.48 8.42 -16.80
N LYS A 328 38.52 8.66 -16.01
CA LYS A 328 38.91 9.99 -15.49
C LYS A 328 39.33 11.01 -16.56
N ASP A 329 39.76 10.52 -17.73
CA ASP A 329 40.26 11.36 -18.84
C ASP A 329 39.13 11.77 -19.81
N ARG A 330 37.91 11.23 -19.61
CA ARG A 330 36.69 11.51 -20.39
C ARG A 330 36.10 12.90 -20.05
N TYR A 331 34.82 13.14 -20.35
CA TYR A 331 34.07 14.30 -19.85
C TYR A 331 33.41 13.97 -18.50
N PRO A 332 33.27 14.94 -17.57
CA PRO A 332 32.72 14.68 -16.24
C PRO A 332 31.26 14.17 -16.28
N ASP A 333 30.52 14.62 -17.28
CA ASP A 333 29.11 14.30 -17.54
C ASP A 333 28.87 14.33 -19.08
N LEU A 334 27.65 13.97 -19.49
CA LEU A 334 27.26 14.00 -20.90
C LEU A 334 26.95 15.41 -21.41
N ASP A 335 26.70 16.38 -20.52
CA ASP A 335 26.43 17.77 -20.90
C ASP A 335 27.69 18.46 -21.41
N ALA A 336 28.83 18.25 -20.73
CA ALA A 336 30.15 18.74 -21.15
C ALA A 336 30.61 18.07 -22.45
N PHE A 337 30.28 16.79 -22.66
CA PHE A 337 30.49 16.10 -23.95
C PHE A 337 29.64 16.74 -25.07
N VAL A 338 28.34 16.94 -24.84
CA VAL A 338 27.43 17.59 -25.80
C VAL A 338 27.86 19.03 -26.11
N ALA A 339 28.20 19.82 -25.09
CA ALA A 339 28.65 21.20 -25.27
C ALA A 339 29.94 21.28 -26.11
N ALA A 340 30.90 20.38 -25.85
CA ALA A 340 32.09 20.26 -26.67
C ALA A 340 31.76 19.82 -28.11
N LEU A 341 30.82 18.89 -28.30
CA LEU A 341 30.41 18.39 -29.62
C LEU A 341 29.70 19.47 -30.46
N ARG A 342 28.86 20.31 -29.83
CA ARG A 342 28.28 21.52 -30.45
C ARG A 342 29.37 22.50 -30.89
N ALA A 343 30.29 22.84 -30.00
CA ALA A 343 31.39 23.76 -30.30
C ALA A 343 32.29 23.24 -31.45
N ALA A 344 32.51 21.92 -31.49
CA ALA A 344 33.35 21.27 -32.50
C ALA A 344 32.72 21.15 -33.90
N THR A 345 31.39 21.13 -34.00
CA THR A 345 30.68 21.07 -35.29
C THR A 345 30.46 22.45 -35.91
N GLY A 346 30.59 23.52 -35.14
CA GLY A 346 30.11 24.85 -35.55
C GLY A 346 28.60 24.93 -35.71
N TRP A 347 27.84 23.93 -35.21
CA TRP A 347 26.39 23.93 -35.26
C TRP A 347 25.82 24.84 -34.16
N THR A 348 25.79 26.13 -34.47
CA THR A 348 25.04 27.13 -33.72
C THR A 348 23.61 27.21 -34.25
N ASP A 349 22.61 26.94 -33.40
CA ASP A 349 21.38 27.74 -33.46
C ASP A 349 21.79 29.22 -33.33
N ASP A 350 21.23 30.10 -34.18
CA ASP A 350 21.71 31.46 -34.39
C ASP A 350 21.99 32.23 -33.10
N ALA A 351 23.27 32.56 -32.90
CA ALA A 351 23.81 33.53 -31.95
C ALA A 351 23.00 33.71 -30.65
N VAL A 352 22.75 32.61 -29.93
CA VAL A 352 22.16 32.68 -28.58
C VAL A 352 23.20 33.26 -27.63
N GLU A 353 23.26 34.59 -27.58
CA GLU A 353 23.78 35.33 -26.42
C GLU A 353 23.26 34.65 -25.13
N PRO A 354 24.07 34.56 -24.06
CA PRO A 354 23.59 34.10 -22.78
C PRO A 354 22.27 34.79 -22.41
N VAL A 355 21.35 34.04 -21.82
CA VAL A 355 20.21 34.67 -21.16
C VAL A 355 20.81 35.53 -20.04
N PRO A 356 20.51 36.84 -19.97
CA PRO A 356 20.93 37.68 -18.85
C PRO A 356 20.58 36.99 -17.53
N GLY A 357 21.58 36.92 -16.65
CA GLY A 357 21.37 36.38 -15.30
C GLY A 357 20.43 37.27 -14.49
N MET A 358 19.98 36.73 -13.36
CA MET A 358 19.21 37.48 -12.37
C MET A 358 20.03 38.65 -11.82
N ARG A 359 19.38 39.76 -11.46
CA ARG A 359 19.98 40.92 -10.76
C ARG A 359 20.91 40.46 -9.62
N ALA A 360 22.11 41.03 -9.56
CA ALA A 360 23.15 40.60 -8.63
C ALA A 360 22.75 40.77 -7.16
N GLU A 361 21.92 41.77 -6.87
CA GLU A 361 21.38 42.08 -5.54
C GLU A 361 20.43 40.95 -5.07
N LEU A 362 19.47 40.58 -5.92
CA LEU A 362 18.58 39.44 -5.68
C LEU A 362 19.38 38.13 -5.64
N GLN A 363 20.37 37.97 -6.53
CA GLN A 363 21.22 36.79 -6.59
C GLN A 363 21.98 36.57 -5.27
N ALA A 364 22.51 37.64 -4.68
CA ALA A 364 23.24 37.56 -3.42
C ALA A 364 22.31 37.17 -2.25
N GLY A 365 21.28 37.98 -1.96
CA GLY A 365 20.40 37.75 -0.81
C GLY A 365 19.64 36.42 -0.88
N TRP A 366 19.06 36.08 -2.04
CA TRP A 366 18.33 34.82 -2.20
C TRP A 366 19.21 33.56 -2.30
N THR A 367 20.54 33.72 -2.43
CA THR A 367 21.49 32.60 -2.28
C THR A 367 22.05 32.52 -0.86
N ALA A 368 22.19 33.63 -0.13
CA ALA A 368 22.72 33.63 1.23
C ALA A 368 21.66 33.30 2.29
N ASP A 369 20.53 34.01 2.27
CA ASP A 369 19.66 34.18 3.43
C ASP A 369 18.29 33.48 3.27
N ALA A 370 17.93 33.09 2.04
CA ALA A 370 16.68 32.37 1.78
C ALA A 370 16.69 30.96 2.40
N PRO A 371 15.52 30.40 2.77
CA PRO A 371 15.37 28.99 3.17
C PRO A 371 16.04 28.03 2.17
N GLN A 372 16.81 27.06 2.66
CA GLN A 372 17.67 26.21 1.82
C GLN A 372 17.01 25.65 0.54
N PRO A 373 15.76 25.14 0.54
CA PRO A 373 15.07 24.71 -0.68
C PRO A 373 15.06 25.75 -1.81
N ILE A 374 14.85 27.02 -1.46
CA ILE A 374 14.77 28.14 -2.41
C ILE A 374 16.18 28.54 -2.85
N ALA A 375 17.13 28.62 -1.91
CA ALA A 375 18.54 28.93 -2.20
C ALA A 375 19.22 27.87 -3.10
N GLU A 376 18.96 26.57 -2.87
CA GLU A 376 19.43 25.48 -3.73
C GLU A 376 18.81 25.58 -5.15
N ALA A 377 17.50 25.87 -5.26
CA ALA A 377 16.82 26.03 -6.55
C ALA A 377 17.33 27.26 -7.33
N ILE A 378 17.58 28.38 -6.65
CA ILE A 378 18.15 29.60 -7.25
C ILE A 378 19.62 29.40 -7.63
N THR A 379 20.41 28.69 -6.83
CA THR A 379 21.77 28.25 -7.19
C THR A 379 21.75 27.41 -8.48
N ALA A 380 20.80 26.48 -8.61
CA ALA A 380 20.64 25.67 -9.82
C ALA A 380 20.17 26.48 -11.05
N LEU A 381 19.44 27.58 -10.86
CA LEU A 381 19.12 28.56 -11.91
C LEU A 381 20.36 29.36 -12.33
N ILE A 382 21.15 29.87 -11.39
CA ILE A 382 22.41 30.59 -11.63
C ILE A 382 23.44 29.70 -12.36
N ALA A 383 23.40 28.39 -12.13
CA ALA A 383 24.23 27.41 -12.82
C ALA A 383 23.78 27.11 -14.27
N ALA A 384 22.55 27.45 -14.67
CA ALA A 384 22.04 27.16 -16.00
C ALA A 384 22.77 27.96 -17.10
N ARG A 385 22.90 27.38 -18.30
CA ARG A 385 23.68 27.96 -19.42
C ARG A 385 22.94 27.97 -20.77
N SER A 386 21.81 27.26 -20.90
CA SER A 386 20.99 27.24 -22.12
C SER A 386 19.58 27.77 -21.83
N PRO A 387 18.89 28.44 -22.78
CA PRO A 387 17.56 29.00 -22.54
C PRO A 387 16.55 27.99 -21.99
N ASN A 388 16.54 26.77 -22.52
CA ASN A 388 15.59 25.75 -22.07
C ASN A 388 15.85 25.25 -20.65
N ARG A 389 17.12 25.17 -20.20
CA ARG A 389 17.45 24.91 -18.79
C ARG A 389 17.20 26.12 -17.88
N VAL A 390 17.35 27.35 -18.38
CA VAL A 390 16.94 28.55 -17.64
C VAL A 390 15.43 28.54 -17.40
N SER A 391 14.64 28.33 -18.45
CA SER A 391 13.18 28.17 -18.37
C SER A 391 12.77 27.05 -17.40
N GLU A 392 13.35 25.85 -17.52
CA GLU A 392 13.15 24.73 -16.58
C GLU A 392 13.44 25.13 -15.12
N ARG A 393 14.59 25.77 -14.87
CA ARG A 393 15.00 26.15 -13.50
C ARG A 393 14.15 27.27 -12.92
N VAL A 394 13.71 28.25 -13.73
CA VAL A 394 12.75 29.27 -13.28
C VAL A 394 11.41 28.63 -12.87
N MET A 395 10.90 27.68 -13.67
CA MET A 395 9.69 26.92 -13.32
C MET A 395 9.88 26.18 -11.98
N ILE A 396 11.05 25.58 -11.75
CA ILE A 396 11.37 24.87 -10.49
C ILE A 396 11.39 25.84 -9.30
N VAL A 397 12.06 27.00 -9.41
CA VAL A 397 12.09 28.01 -8.34
C VAL A 397 10.66 28.45 -7.98
N GLY A 398 9.80 28.74 -8.97
CA GLY A 398 8.40 29.10 -8.73
C GLY A 398 7.62 28.02 -7.97
N ARG A 399 7.80 26.74 -8.31
CA ARG A 399 7.14 25.61 -7.63
C ARG A 399 7.60 25.44 -6.18
N VAL A 400 8.90 25.62 -5.93
CA VAL A 400 9.46 25.55 -4.57
C VAL A 400 8.93 26.70 -3.71
N ILE A 401 8.89 27.92 -4.24
CA ILE A 401 8.29 29.08 -3.57
C ILE A 401 6.81 28.84 -3.26
N ALA A 402 6.02 28.37 -4.23
CA ALA A 402 4.60 28.08 -4.03
C ALA A 402 4.36 27.06 -2.90
N ARG A 403 5.12 25.95 -2.89
CA ARG A 403 5.05 24.94 -1.82
C ARG A 403 5.49 25.49 -0.47
N TRP A 404 6.54 26.31 -0.44
CA TRP A 404 7.05 26.92 0.79
C TRP A 404 6.02 27.86 1.42
N LEU A 405 5.40 28.75 0.63
CA LEU A 405 4.31 29.63 1.09
C LEU A 405 3.11 28.82 1.59
N GLY A 406 2.76 27.73 0.93
CA GLY A 406 1.71 26.80 1.39
C GLY A 406 2.03 26.16 2.74
N VAL A 407 3.25 25.66 2.93
CA VAL A 407 3.71 25.08 4.20
C VAL A 407 3.74 26.13 5.32
N LEU A 408 4.28 27.33 5.06
CA LEU A 408 4.25 28.44 6.02
C LEU A 408 2.83 28.82 6.42
N ALA A 409 1.87 28.80 5.50
CA ALA A 409 0.47 29.14 5.79
C ALA A 409 -0.23 28.08 6.67
N ILE A 410 -0.02 26.79 6.40
CA ILE A 410 -0.52 25.69 7.25
C ILE A 410 0.09 25.82 8.66
N ALA A 411 1.41 25.98 8.73
CA ALA A 411 2.15 26.07 9.98
C ALA A 411 1.74 27.31 10.80
N SER A 412 1.51 28.46 10.15
CA SER A 412 0.99 29.67 10.79
C SER A 412 -0.43 29.46 11.33
N ARG A 413 -1.35 28.86 10.55
CA ARG A 413 -2.73 28.58 11.02
C ARG A 413 -2.73 27.70 12.26
N SER A 414 -1.83 26.72 12.35
CA SER A 414 -1.70 25.81 13.51
C SER A 414 -1.41 26.52 14.84
N ARG A 415 -0.92 27.77 14.83
CA ARG A 415 -0.74 28.60 16.04
C ARG A 415 -1.96 29.44 16.42
N ILE A 416 -2.81 29.79 15.46
CA ILE A 416 -3.96 30.68 15.68
C ILE A 416 -5.19 29.88 16.11
N GLY A 417 -5.46 28.78 15.42
CA GLY A 417 -6.60 27.92 15.69
C GLY A 417 -7.09 27.14 14.48
N ARG A 418 -7.95 26.17 14.78
CA ARG A 418 -8.58 25.26 13.82
C ARG A 418 -9.50 26.01 12.83
N ILE A 419 -9.91 25.33 11.78
CA ILE A 419 -10.83 25.82 10.76
C ILE A 419 -12.11 24.99 10.84
N ASP A 420 -13.27 25.64 10.97
CA ASP A 420 -14.57 24.97 10.87
C ASP A 420 -14.68 24.22 9.53
N SER A 421 -14.85 22.91 9.64
CA SER A 421 -14.86 21.99 8.52
C SER A 421 -16.14 22.03 7.68
N HIS A 422 -17.17 22.76 8.14
CA HIS A 422 -18.46 22.94 7.46
C HIS A 422 -18.63 24.27 6.71
N THR A 423 -17.97 25.36 7.15
CA THR A 423 -18.16 26.69 6.54
C THR A 423 -17.04 27.12 5.58
N SER A 424 -15.81 26.64 5.76
CA SER A 424 -14.67 27.11 4.96
C SER A 424 -14.31 26.16 3.80
N PRO A 425 -14.31 26.61 2.53
CA PRO A 425 -13.94 25.77 1.38
C PRO A 425 -12.46 25.37 1.35
N ILE A 426 -11.62 25.96 2.21
CA ILE A 426 -10.24 25.51 2.39
C ILE A 426 -10.15 24.18 3.15
N ALA A 427 -11.15 23.85 3.96
CA ALA A 427 -11.19 22.58 4.69
C ALA A 427 -11.36 21.38 3.75
N ASP A 428 -12.10 21.54 2.64
CA ASP A 428 -12.17 20.52 1.58
C ASP A 428 -10.80 20.30 0.94
N ARG A 429 -10.08 21.38 0.63
CA ARG A 429 -8.73 21.32 0.03
C ARG A 429 -7.72 20.65 0.96
N LEU A 430 -7.71 21.00 2.25
CA LEU A 430 -6.88 20.34 3.27
C LEU A 430 -7.20 18.85 3.40
N ARG A 431 -8.49 18.46 3.32
CA ARG A 431 -8.91 17.05 3.32
C ARG A 431 -8.52 16.31 2.03
N ASP A 432 -8.44 17.01 0.90
CA ASP A 432 -8.02 16.46 -0.40
C ASP A 432 -6.51 16.16 -0.47
N LEU A 433 -5.67 16.90 0.27
CA LEU A 433 -4.22 16.62 0.39
C LEU A 433 -3.91 15.18 0.83
N ARG A 434 -4.78 14.59 1.67
CA ARG A 434 -4.64 13.20 2.14
C ARG A 434 -4.98 12.16 1.07
N ARG A 435 -5.68 12.56 0.01
CA ARG A 435 -6.15 11.68 -1.08
C ARG A 435 -5.25 11.73 -2.31
N ARG A 436 -4.61 12.87 -2.56
CA ARG A 436 -3.77 13.13 -3.72
C ARG A 436 -2.71 14.19 -3.39
N ALA A 437 -1.57 14.16 -4.06
CA ALA A 437 -0.66 15.29 -4.01
C ALA A 437 -1.36 16.54 -4.61
N PRO A 438 -1.25 17.71 -3.97
CA PRO A 438 -1.62 18.97 -4.60
C PRO A 438 -0.73 19.25 -5.82
N ARG A 439 -1.33 19.87 -6.84
CA ARG A 439 -0.60 20.45 -7.97
C ARG A 439 0.17 21.68 -7.50
N ASP A 440 1.21 22.06 -8.23
CA ASP A 440 2.09 23.15 -7.78
C ASP A 440 1.36 24.52 -7.67
N ASP A 441 0.28 24.74 -8.43
CA ASP A 441 -0.59 25.92 -8.32
C ASP A 441 -1.60 25.83 -7.17
N GLU A 442 -1.98 24.63 -6.73
CA GLU A 442 -2.91 24.42 -5.61
C GLU A 442 -2.26 24.76 -4.26
N TRP A 443 -0.92 24.78 -4.14
CA TRP A 443 -0.23 25.32 -2.96
C TRP A 443 -0.42 26.83 -2.81
N ILE A 444 -0.43 27.58 -3.93
CA ILE A 444 -0.73 29.02 -3.94
C ILE A 444 -2.16 29.23 -3.44
N GLU A 445 -3.10 28.45 -3.98
CA GLU A 445 -4.51 28.51 -3.58
C GLU A 445 -4.76 28.06 -2.12
N LEU A 446 -3.90 27.18 -1.58
CA LEU A 446 -3.90 26.78 -0.18
C LEU A 446 -3.41 27.91 0.73
N ALA A 447 -2.27 28.54 0.40
CA ALA A 447 -1.74 29.67 1.16
C ALA A 447 -2.76 30.82 1.25
N VAL A 448 -3.29 31.23 0.09
CA VAL A 448 -4.28 32.31 -0.03
C VAL A 448 -5.55 32.00 0.76
N GLY A 449 -6.07 30.77 0.68
CA GLY A 449 -7.27 30.37 1.41
C GLY A 449 -7.10 30.20 2.92
N LEU A 450 -5.86 30.22 3.43
CA LEU A 450 -5.55 30.19 4.86
C LEU A 450 -5.27 31.59 5.43
N GLY A 451 -4.50 32.42 4.71
CA GLY A 451 -4.03 33.73 5.19
C GLY A 451 -4.93 34.92 4.84
N ARG A 452 -5.73 34.88 3.76
CA ARG A 452 -6.49 36.05 3.27
C ARG A 452 -7.51 36.61 4.28
N GLU A 453 -8.04 35.77 5.17
CA GLU A 453 -8.95 36.16 6.26
C GLU A 453 -8.31 37.19 7.22
N PHE A 454 -6.98 37.23 7.30
CA PHE A 454 -6.22 38.03 8.27
C PHE A 454 -5.57 39.26 7.63
N ALA A 455 -5.79 39.53 6.34
CA ALA A 455 -5.16 40.65 5.64
C ALA A 455 -5.56 42.04 6.18
N ASP A 456 -6.77 42.15 6.76
CA ASP A 456 -7.26 43.39 7.40
C ASP A 456 -6.80 43.54 8.87
N SER A 457 -6.11 42.55 9.44
CA SER A 457 -5.53 42.57 10.79
C SER A 457 -4.29 41.66 10.86
N PRO A 458 -3.25 41.94 10.04
CA PRO A 458 -2.15 41.02 9.77
C PRO A 458 -1.26 40.78 11.00
N GLU A 459 -1.28 41.67 11.99
CA GLU A 459 -0.63 41.50 13.30
C GLU A 459 -1.19 40.35 14.14
N THR A 460 -2.35 39.79 13.76
CA THR A 460 -2.93 38.59 14.39
C THR A 460 -2.46 37.29 13.74
N TRP A 461 -1.80 37.35 12.58
CA TRP A 461 -1.20 36.21 11.90
C TRP A 461 0.30 36.14 12.22
N PRO A 462 0.89 34.95 12.50
CA PRO A 462 2.30 34.85 12.91
C PRO A 462 3.32 35.50 11.97
N ILE A 463 3.05 35.50 10.66
CA ILE A 463 3.90 36.11 9.62
C ILE A 463 3.08 37.19 8.91
N PRO A 464 3.01 38.44 9.41
CA PRO A 464 2.08 39.46 8.91
C PRO A 464 2.17 39.70 7.40
N GLU A 465 3.37 39.66 6.84
CA GLU A 465 3.65 39.87 5.42
C GLU A 465 3.05 38.76 4.53
N LEU A 466 2.92 37.53 5.05
CA LEU A 466 2.25 36.43 4.35
C LEU A 466 0.74 36.66 4.28
N ALA A 467 0.11 37.17 5.35
CA ALA A 467 -1.31 37.51 5.35
C ALA A 467 -1.61 38.66 4.38
N ILE A 468 -0.75 39.68 4.34
CA ILE A 468 -0.81 40.80 3.38
C ILE A 468 -0.65 40.27 1.94
N TRP A 469 0.34 39.41 1.69
CA TRP A 469 0.56 38.81 0.37
C TRP A 469 -0.63 37.96 -0.10
N CYS A 470 -1.35 37.28 0.82
CA CYS A 470 -2.58 36.57 0.49
C CYS A 470 -3.74 37.46 -0.01
N ALA A 471 -3.66 38.78 0.18
CA ALA A 471 -4.59 39.76 -0.41
C ALA A 471 -4.13 40.32 -1.76
N ASP A 472 -2.82 40.35 -2.07
CA ASP A 472 -2.31 40.87 -3.35
C ASP A 472 -2.58 39.89 -4.51
N GLN A 473 -3.73 40.09 -5.15
CA GLN A 473 -4.16 39.34 -6.31
C GLN A 473 -3.17 39.41 -7.48
N GLY A 474 -2.42 40.51 -7.64
CA GLY A 474 -1.42 40.66 -8.70
C GLY A 474 -0.17 39.81 -8.44
N ALA A 475 0.32 39.77 -7.21
CA ALA A 475 1.43 38.90 -6.82
C ALA A 475 1.06 37.40 -6.88
N ILE A 476 -0.17 37.07 -6.44
CA ILE A 476 -0.73 35.71 -6.51
C ILE A 476 -0.83 35.23 -7.95
N ASP A 477 -1.36 36.05 -8.85
CA ASP A 477 -1.58 35.66 -10.24
C ASP A 477 -0.26 35.58 -11.02
N ALA A 478 0.70 36.48 -10.75
CA ALA A 478 2.05 36.39 -11.32
C ALA A 478 2.78 35.09 -10.95
N LEU A 479 2.71 34.66 -9.67
CA LEU A 479 3.29 33.37 -9.25
C LEU A 479 2.55 32.19 -9.90
N ARG A 480 1.21 32.27 -10.06
CA ARG A 480 0.42 31.21 -10.70
C ARG A 480 0.73 31.07 -12.20
N GLU A 481 0.82 32.18 -12.94
CA GLU A 481 1.22 32.19 -14.35
C GLU A 481 2.60 31.54 -14.55
N LEU A 482 3.56 31.87 -13.66
CA LEU A 482 4.90 31.29 -13.68
C LEU A 482 4.88 29.78 -13.38
N VAL A 483 4.18 29.34 -12.33
CA VAL A 483 4.13 27.93 -11.91
C VAL A 483 3.43 27.03 -12.92
N ARG A 484 2.36 27.51 -13.55
CA ARG A 484 1.66 26.77 -14.61
C ARG A 484 2.36 26.85 -15.97
N GLY A 485 3.19 27.87 -16.19
CA GLY A 485 3.82 28.12 -17.48
C GLY A 485 2.82 28.57 -18.54
N GLU A 486 1.75 29.30 -18.17
CA GLU A 486 0.72 29.77 -19.10
C GLU A 486 1.29 30.73 -20.18
N HIS A 487 2.41 31.40 -19.86
CA HIS A 487 3.27 32.10 -20.83
C HIS A 487 3.71 31.25 -22.05
N THR A 488 3.64 29.91 -21.98
CA THR A 488 4.09 29.01 -23.07
C THR A 488 3.04 28.84 -24.18
N ILE A 489 1.76 29.15 -23.92
CA ILE A 489 0.65 28.82 -24.85
C ILE A 489 0.39 29.93 -25.87
N ALA A 490 0.59 31.20 -25.48
CA ALA A 490 0.49 32.35 -26.39
C ALA A 490 1.77 32.58 -27.24
N ASP A 491 2.91 32.03 -26.78
CA ASP A 491 4.27 32.30 -27.28
C ASP A 491 4.65 31.56 -28.59
N GLY A 492 3.68 31.21 -29.43
CA GLY A 492 3.87 30.36 -30.62
C GLY A 492 4.84 30.90 -31.69
N ASP A 493 5.22 32.17 -31.61
CA ASP A 493 6.13 32.88 -32.53
C ASP A 493 7.41 33.37 -31.80
N LEU A 494 7.61 32.99 -30.53
CA LEU A 494 8.66 33.52 -29.67
C LEU A 494 9.70 32.46 -29.28
N GLY A 495 10.91 32.62 -29.80
CA GLY A 495 12.04 31.70 -29.58
C GLY A 495 12.51 31.60 -28.13
N ASP A 496 13.07 30.44 -27.78
CA ASP A 496 13.33 30.01 -26.40
C ASP A 496 14.14 31.02 -25.56
N ARG A 497 15.09 31.76 -26.15
CA ARG A 497 15.82 32.83 -25.45
C ARG A 497 14.89 33.93 -24.93
N ALA A 498 13.98 34.43 -25.77
CA ALA A 498 13.08 35.52 -25.40
C ALA A 498 12.08 35.08 -24.31
N ARG A 499 11.67 33.82 -24.31
CA ARG A 499 10.86 33.20 -23.26
C ARG A 499 11.62 33.14 -21.93
N ALA A 500 12.85 32.64 -21.94
CA ALA A 500 13.72 32.59 -20.75
C ALA A 500 13.98 33.98 -20.14
N ILE A 501 14.19 35.01 -20.97
CA ILE A 501 14.33 36.41 -20.50
C ILE A 501 13.06 36.89 -19.78
N ARG A 502 11.87 36.70 -20.38
CA ARG A 502 10.60 37.06 -19.74
C ARG A 502 10.37 36.30 -18.44
N GLN A 503 10.73 35.02 -18.39
CA GLN A 503 10.57 34.19 -17.20
C GLN A 503 11.49 34.63 -16.05
N ILE A 504 12.75 35.01 -16.31
CA ILE A 504 13.61 35.66 -15.30
C ILE A 504 12.99 36.98 -14.84
N ALA A 505 12.56 37.86 -15.75
CA ALA A 505 11.94 39.14 -15.39
C ALA A 505 10.55 39.01 -14.72
N ALA A 506 9.91 37.85 -14.79
CA ALA A 506 8.73 37.50 -14.00
C ALA A 506 9.11 37.00 -12.61
N LEU A 507 10.07 36.06 -12.53
CA LEU A 507 10.60 35.57 -11.27
C LEU A 507 11.18 36.70 -10.41
N GLU A 508 11.96 37.61 -10.99
CA GLU A 508 12.54 38.74 -10.26
C GLU A 508 11.48 39.61 -9.57
N ARG A 509 10.36 39.91 -10.23
CA ARG A 509 9.26 40.69 -9.63
C ARG A 509 8.56 39.94 -8.50
N ILE A 510 8.51 38.61 -8.60
CA ILE A 510 8.00 37.73 -7.53
C ILE A 510 8.99 37.71 -6.36
N LEU A 511 10.30 37.69 -6.61
CA LEU A 511 11.33 37.75 -5.57
C LEU A 511 11.39 39.14 -4.89
N ASP A 512 11.23 40.24 -5.63
CA ASP A 512 11.09 41.58 -5.04
C ASP A 512 9.86 41.62 -4.10
N GLY A 513 8.70 41.12 -4.57
CA GLY A 513 7.44 41.06 -3.79
C GLY A 513 7.40 40.03 -2.67
N LEU A 514 8.41 39.15 -2.59
CA LEU A 514 8.59 38.15 -1.52
C LEU A 514 9.87 38.41 -0.72
N GLY A 515 10.51 39.58 -0.86
CA GLY A 515 11.78 39.90 -0.19
C GLY A 515 11.74 39.74 1.34
N TRP A 516 10.54 39.91 1.94
CA TRP A 516 10.28 39.67 3.36
C TRP A 516 10.59 38.23 3.81
N LEU A 517 10.63 37.23 2.91
CA LEU A 517 11.06 35.86 3.26
C LEU A 517 12.54 35.79 3.70
N LEU A 518 13.34 36.81 3.43
CA LEU A 518 14.74 36.91 3.86
C LEU A 518 14.86 37.46 5.30
N ASP A 519 13.82 38.11 5.83
CA ASP A 519 13.76 38.59 7.23
C ASP A 519 13.40 37.47 8.23
N TYR A 520 13.12 36.25 7.74
CA TYR A 520 12.70 35.09 8.53
C TYR A 520 13.69 33.91 8.39
N GLU A 521 14.52 33.68 9.41
CA GLU A 521 15.48 32.57 9.42
C GLU A 521 14.79 31.21 9.69
N VAL A 522 15.17 30.18 8.94
CA VAL A 522 14.77 28.78 9.21
C VAL A 522 15.88 28.07 9.96
N GLY A 523 15.56 27.26 10.97
CA GLY A 523 16.57 26.49 11.68
C GLY A 523 16.07 25.30 12.48
N ARG A 524 17.02 24.51 12.98
CA ARG A 524 16.82 23.37 13.89
C ARG A 524 17.20 23.79 15.31
N GLU A 525 16.30 23.62 16.26
CA GLU A 525 16.61 23.77 17.68
C GLU A 525 17.61 22.68 18.10
N VAL A 526 18.70 23.09 18.76
CA VAL A 526 19.82 22.22 19.18
C VAL A 526 20.27 22.62 20.60
N PRO A 527 20.97 21.78 21.37
CA PRO A 527 21.33 22.10 22.76
C PRO A 527 22.20 23.37 22.94
N SER A 528 22.78 23.89 21.87
CA SER A 528 23.60 25.11 21.81
C SER A 528 22.85 26.37 21.33
N GLY A 529 21.59 26.25 20.88
CA GLY A 529 20.80 27.35 20.31
C GLY A 529 19.91 26.90 19.15
N VAL A 530 19.93 27.64 18.05
CA VAL A 530 19.29 27.26 16.78
C VAL A 530 20.36 27.19 15.70
N GLU A 531 20.49 26.03 15.06
CA GLU A 531 21.30 25.80 13.87
C GLU A 531 20.54 26.31 12.64
N LEU A 532 21.15 27.18 11.83
CA LEU A 532 20.47 27.84 10.71
C LEU A 532 20.54 27.02 9.41
N TRP A 533 19.38 26.87 8.77
CA TRP A 533 19.13 26.11 7.54
C TRP A 533 18.69 27.03 6.37
N VAL A 534 19.35 28.19 6.31
CA VAL A 534 19.32 29.13 5.18
C VAL A 534 20.51 28.89 4.25
N GLY A 535 20.41 29.41 3.02
CA GLY A 535 21.46 29.33 2.01
C GLY A 535 21.66 27.93 1.41
N PRO A 536 22.64 27.75 0.49
CA PRO A 536 22.99 26.44 -0.05
C PRO A 536 23.55 25.51 1.03
N ARG A 537 23.58 24.22 0.71
CA ARG A 537 24.10 23.16 1.58
C ARG A 537 25.55 23.42 2.00
N SER A 538 25.79 23.38 3.30
CA SER A 538 27.10 23.49 3.95
C SER A 538 27.22 22.48 5.07
N ASP A 539 28.41 21.91 5.26
CA ASP A 539 28.74 21.06 6.40
C ASP A 539 29.00 21.91 7.66
N ASP A 540 29.54 23.12 7.50
CA ASP A 540 29.63 24.13 8.56
C ASP A 540 28.34 24.97 8.58
N ARG A 541 27.53 24.82 9.63
CA ARG A 541 26.29 25.60 9.86
C ARG A 541 26.46 26.62 10.98
N VAL A 542 25.82 27.79 10.80
CA VAL A 542 25.82 28.86 11.81
C VAL A 542 24.84 28.49 12.93
N ILE A 543 25.26 28.65 14.20
CA ILE A 543 24.41 28.40 15.36
C ILE A 543 24.14 29.73 16.11
N ARG A 544 22.90 30.22 16.03
CA ARG A 544 22.41 31.39 16.79
C ARG A 544 22.14 30.93 18.24
N LYS A 545 22.96 31.41 19.19
CA LYS A 545 22.90 30.97 20.60
C LYS A 545 21.62 31.41 21.29
N GLY A 546 20.97 30.49 22.00
CA GLY A 546 19.76 30.76 22.79
C GLY A 546 19.35 29.54 23.64
N PRO A 547 18.31 29.65 24.49
CA PRO A 547 17.71 28.50 25.14
C PRO A 547 17.02 27.61 24.09
N SER A 548 17.05 26.29 24.22
CA SER A 548 16.41 25.33 23.31
C SER A 548 15.47 24.40 24.09
N ASP A 549 14.35 24.00 23.47
CA ASP A 549 13.27 23.20 24.07
C ASP A 549 13.01 21.88 23.30
N GLY A 550 13.93 21.47 22.42
CA GLY A 550 13.85 20.19 21.70
C GLY A 550 14.78 20.08 20.49
N ASP A 551 14.53 19.04 19.69
CA ASP A 551 15.05 18.83 18.34
C ASP A 551 13.89 19.07 17.36
N ARG A 552 13.76 20.31 16.89
CA ARG A 552 12.56 20.80 16.17
C ARG A 552 12.94 21.82 15.10
N VAL A 553 12.23 21.81 13.97
CA VAL A 553 12.39 22.81 12.90
C VAL A 553 11.48 24.01 13.17
N VAL A 554 12.05 25.21 13.21
CA VAL A 554 11.39 26.49 13.57
C VAL A 554 11.69 27.59 12.54
N VAL A 555 10.80 28.59 12.50
CA VAL A 555 11.02 29.90 11.87
C VAL A 555 11.29 30.93 12.97
N LEU A 556 12.35 31.71 12.79
CA LEU A 556 12.69 32.88 13.60
C LEU A 556 12.39 34.17 12.84
N ASP A 557 12.12 35.26 13.55
CA ASP A 557 12.12 36.63 13.00
C ASP A 557 13.53 37.24 13.06
N ALA A 558 13.68 38.47 12.55
CA ALA A 558 14.93 39.22 12.57
C ALA A 558 15.54 39.38 13.99
N ASP A 559 14.70 39.57 15.01
CA ASP A 559 15.11 39.65 16.43
C ASP A 559 15.47 38.28 17.03
N GLY A 560 15.15 37.17 16.35
CA GLY A 560 15.45 35.80 16.75
C GLY A 560 14.40 35.14 17.63
N ALA A 561 13.18 35.70 17.72
CA ALA A 561 12.06 35.09 18.44
C ALA A 561 11.33 34.04 17.57
N ARG A 562 10.60 33.10 18.21
CA ARG A 562 10.00 31.94 17.53
C ARG A 562 8.62 32.29 16.96
N VAL A 563 8.57 32.41 15.65
CA VAL A 563 7.38 32.81 14.89
C VAL A 563 6.48 31.61 14.63
N VAL A 564 7.01 30.53 14.08
CA VAL A 564 6.24 29.33 13.68
C VAL A 564 7.05 28.05 13.90
N LEU A 565 6.39 26.97 14.30
CA LEU A 565 6.95 25.61 14.32
C LEU A 565 6.65 24.93 12.97
N LEU A 566 7.68 24.43 12.28
CA LEU A 566 7.51 23.77 10.98
C LEU A 566 7.38 22.25 11.10
N ALA A 567 7.89 21.63 12.16
CA ALA A 567 7.69 20.20 12.40
C ALA A 567 6.20 19.90 12.71
N PRO A 568 5.56 18.88 12.10
CA PRO A 568 6.13 17.84 11.24
C PRO A 568 6.10 18.13 9.72
N LEU A 569 5.60 19.28 9.26
CA LEU A 569 5.54 19.64 7.84
C LEU A 569 6.92 19.82 7.18
N VAL A 570 7.93 20.14 7.99
CA VAL A 570 9.34 20.15 7.61
C VAL A 570 10.13 19.37 8.66
N VAL A 571 11.01 18.48 8.19
CA VAL A 571 11.94 17.72 9.04
C VAL A 571 13.34 17.74 8.44
N ILE A 572 14.36 17.61 9.28
CA ILE A 572 15.77 17.50 8.89
C ILE A 572 16.22 16.08 9.21
N ALA A 573 16.85 15.40 8.24
CA ALA A 573 17.35 14.04 8.41
C ALA A 573 18.38 13.68 7.34
N ALA A 574 19.29 12.74 7.64
CA ALA A 574 20.07 12.08 6.61
C ALA A 574 19.15 11.24 5.69
N PRO A 575 19.25 11.34 4.35
CA PRO A 575 18.41 10.59 3.44
C PRO A 575 18.78 9.10 3.36
N MET A 576 20.05 8.78 3.62
CA MET A 576 20.58 7.41 3.77
C MET A 576 21.68 7.42 4.83
N ALA A 577 21.98 6.25 5.41
CA ALA A 577 23.04 6.14 6.41
C ALA A 577 24.41 6.49 5.82
N GLY A 578 25.02 7.59 6.28
CA GLY A 578 26.31 8.10 5.80
C GLY A 578 26.25 9.25 4.79
N GLU A 579 25.05 9.65 4.34
CA GLU A 579 24.85 10.91 3.61
C GLU A 579 24.65 12.08 4.60
N PRO A 580 24.99 13.33 4.22
CA PRO A 580 24.72 14.51 5.04
C PRO A 580 23.22 14.75 5.21
N GLU A 581 22.84 15.49 6.26
CA GLU A 581 21.43 15.80 6.52
C GLU A 581 20.83 16.71 5.45
N GLU A 582 19.61 16.41 5.03
CA GLU A 582 18.81 17.19 4.08
C GLU A 582 17.51 17.66 4.73
N LEU A 583 16.97 18.78 4.26
CA LEU A 583 15.69 19.33 4.68
C LEU A 583 14.57 18.76 3.79
N PHE A 584 13.64 18.03 4.39
CA PHE A 584 12.49 17.41 3.75
C PHE A 584 11.23 18.26 3.96
N VAL A 585 10.52 18.58 2.87
CA VAL A 585 9.31 19.44 2.87
C VAL A 585 8.09 18.62 2.46
N PHE A 586 6.99 18.77 3.21
CA PHE A 586 5.71 18.10 2.98
C PHE A 586 5.19 18.31 1.55
N SER A 587 4.79 17.23 0.88
CA SER A 587 4.43 17.21 -0.54
C SER A 587 3.06 16.62 -0.86
N GLY A 588 2.44 15.88 0.05
CA GLY A 588 1.18 15.17 -0.19
C GLY A 588 1.13 13.81 0.53
N PRO A 589 0.41 12.80 -0.01
CA PRO A 589 0.29 11.48 0.58
C PRO A 589 1.34 10.50 0.04
N SER A 590 1.81 9.60 0.91
CA SER A 590 2.66 8.45 0.58
C SER A 590 1.91 7.13 0.82
N ARG A 591 2.58 6.00 0.54
CA ARG A 591 2.10 4.63 0.74
C ARG A 591 1.78 4.29 2.20
N THR A 592 2.44 4.92 3.19
CA THR A 592 2.19 4.63 4.63
C THR A 592 1.66 5.82 5.44
N GLY A 593 1.73 7.04 4.90
CA GLY A 593 1.43 8.29 5.61
C GLY A 593 1.40 9.51 4.69
N ALA A 594 2.02 10.60 5.12
CA ALA A 594 2.34 11.77 4.31
C ALA A 594 3.71 11.58 3.65
N ALA A 595 3.89 12.11 2.45
CA ALA A 595 5.17 12.27 1.80
C ALA A 595 5.81 13.61 2.21
N LEU A 596 7.09 13.56 2.55
CA LEU A 596 7.99 14.71 2.56
C LEU A 596 9.07 14.45 1.51
N HIS A 597 9.45 15.46 0.72
CA HIS A 597 10.54 15.34 -0.25
C HIS A 597 11.71 16.28 0.07
N THR A 598 12.95 15.85 -0.18
CA THR A 598 14.04 16.79 -0.38
C THR A 598 13.88 17.50 -1.73
N THR A 599 14.47 18.69 -1.85
CA THR A 599 14.37 19.50 -3.08
C THR A 599 15.32 18.95 -4.16
N PHE A 600 15.17 19.42 -5.40
CA PHE A 600 16.01 19.03 -6.54
C PHE A 600 17.52 19.20 -6.19
N PRO A 601 18.41 18.22 -6.46
CA PRO A 601 18.30 17.22 -7.52
C PRO A 601 17.87 15.81 -7.10
N ARG A 602 18.12 15.41 -5.86
CA ARG A 602 18.06 13.99 -5.46
C ARG A 602 16.64 13.48 -5.19
N GLY A 603 15.72 14.36 -4.78
CA GLY A 603 14.28 14.07 -4.69
C GLY A 603 13.95 12.90 -3.75
N PHE A 604 14.66 12.76 -2.63
CA PHE A 604 14.40 11.68 -1.69
C PHE A 604 13.03 11.85 -1.05
N GLU A 605 12.28 10.75 -0.94
CA GLU A 605 10.97 10.70 -0.28
C GLU A 605 11.11 10.08 1.12
N ARG A 606 10.43 10.69 2.10
CA ARG A 606 10.33 10.21 3.47
C ARG A 606 8.86 10.17 3.89
N ASP A 607 8.44 9.04 4.42
CA ASP A 607 7.10 8.86 4.97
C ASP A 607 7.02 9.41 6.40
N ASP A 608 5.99 10.21 6.69
CA ASP A 608 5.57 10.54 8.05
C ASP A 608 4.13 10.07 8.30
N VAL A 609 3.97 9.16 9.27
CA VAL A 609 2.68 8.52 9.58
C VAL A 609 1.79 9.40 10.47
N GLY A 610 2.37 10.34 11.21
CA GLY A 610 1.69 11.20 12.18
C GLY A 610 1.24 12.56 11.63
N LEU A 611 1.86 13.06 10.56
CA LEU A 611 1.57 14.37 9.94
C LEU A 611 0.08 14.56 9.60
N TRP A 612 -0.60 13.52 9.11
CA TRP A 612 -2.06 13.58 8.85
C TRP A 612 -2.91 13.67 10.12
N SER A 613 -2.45 13.12 11.25
CA SER A 613 -3.08 13.36 12.56
C SER A 613 -2.84 14.81 12.95
N TRP A 614 -1.58 15.25 12.94
CA TRP A 614 -1.20 16.61 13.32
C TRP A 614 -2.00 17.68 12.56
N LEU A 615 -2.20 17.53 11.25
CA LEU A 615 -3.05 18.42 10.43
C LEU A 615 -4.51 18.43 10.91
N ALA A 616 -5.10 17.26 11.20
CA ALA A 616 -6.45 17.16 11.73
C ALA A 616 -6.56 17.73 13.15
N ASP A 617 -5.53 17.55 13.98
CA ASP A 617 -5.50 17.93 15.39
C ASP A 617 -5.22 19.43 15.60
N HIS A 618 -4.49 20.09 14.70
CA HIS A 618 -4.05 21.48 14.87
C HIS A 618 -4.64 22.46 13.84
N VAL A 619 -5.14 22.00 12.68
CA VAL A 619 -5.60 22.89 11.59
C VAL A 619 -7.08 22.73 11.26
N LEU A 620 -7.70 21.57 11.50
CA LEU A 620 -9.13 21.32 11.22
C LEU A 620 -9.96 21.23 12.50
N GLU A 621 -11.20 21.73 12.47
CA GLU A 621 -12.12 21.62 13.60
C GLU A 621 -13.03 20.40 13.46
N THR A 622 -12.80 19.44 14.36
CA THR A 622 -13.54 18.20 14.52
C THR A 622 -14.47 18.31 15.73
N SER A 623 -15.66 18.84 15.51
CA SER A 623 -16.69 19.00 16.54
C SER A 623 -17.10 17.66 17.15
N GLU A 624 -17.01 17.54 18.47
CA GLU A 624 -17.56 16.40 19.19
C GLU A 624 -19.10 16.40 19.13
N SER A 625 -19.70 15.20 19.24
CA SER A 625 -21.14 14.95 19.37
C SER A 625 -22.04 15.21 18.16
N SER A 626 -21.92 14.37 17.13
CA SER A 626 -23.06 13.57 16.61
C SER A 626 -22.60 12.42 15.72
N GLU A 627 -23.36 11.33 15.72
CA GLU A 627 -23.26 10.16 14.82
C GLU A 627 -21.85 9.56 14.60
N HIS A 628 -21.44 8.64 15.48
CA HIS A 628 -20.36 7.69 15.21
C HIS A 628 -20.72 6.69 14.11
N THR A 629 -20.66 7.14 12.85
CA THR A 629 -20.64 6.26 11.67
C THR A 629 -19.42 6.61 10.82
N SER A 630 -18.23 6.18 11.26
CA SER A 630 -17.04 6.21 10.41
C SER A 630 -17.26 5.33 9.18
N LEU A 631 -17.02 5.86 7.97
CA LEU A 631 -16.95 5.05 6.75
C LEU A 631 -15.66 4.23 6.73
N ASP A 632 -15.71 3.10 7.45
CA ASP A 632 -14.84 1.93 7.42
C ASP A 632 -13.32 2.13 7.21
N GLU A 633 -12.62 2.50 8.28
CA GLU A 633 -11.62 1.52 8.78
C GLU A 633 -12.41 0.37 9.41
N ARG A 634 -12.85 -0.60 8.59
CA ARG A 634 -13.73 -1.70 9.02
C ARG A 634 -13.09 -2.42 10.21
N ALA A 635 -13.76 -2.41 11.36
CA ALA A 635 -13.18 -2.90 12.60
C ALA A 635 -12.77 -4.39 12.46
N PRO A 636 -11.50 -4.75 12.71
CA PRO A 636 -11.00 -6.08 12.42
C PRO A 636 -11.59 -7.17 13.34
N TYR A 637 -12.07 -6.78 14.52
CA TYR A 637 -12.73 -7.66 15.50
C TYR A 637 -14.23 -7.34 15.58
N PRO A 638 -15.14 -8.30 15.32
CA PRO A 638 -16.59 -8.07 15.38
C PRO A 638 -17.15 -8.05 16.82
N GLY A 639 -16.30 -8.13 17.84
CA GLY A 639 -16.72 -8.16 19.24
C GLY A 639 -17.50 -9.44 19.56
N LEU A 640 -18.74 -9.29 20.01
CA LEU A 640 -19.67 -10.41 20.26
C LEU A 640 -20.52 -10.79 19.04
N ALA A 641 -20.40 -10.09 17.91
CA ALA A 641 -21.03 -10.51 16.66
C ALA A 641 -20.22 -11.62 15.97
N ALA A 642 -20.87 -12.38 15.09
CA ALA A 642 -20.22 -13.41 14.30
C ALA A 642 -19.55 -12.79 13.05
N PHE A 643 -18.33 -13.22 12.72
CA PHE A 643 -17.69 -12.92 11.44
C PHE A 643 -18.57 -13.39 10.26
N THR A 644 -18.61 -12.58 9.20
CA THR A 644 -19.31 -12.83 7.94
C THR A 644 -18.35 -13.26 6.83
N THR A 645 -18.87 -13.67 5.67
CA THR A 645 -18.08 -13.90 4.45
C THR A 645 -17.18 -12.72 4.07
N SER A 646 -17.65 -11.49 4.28
CA SER A 646 -16.89 -10.27 3.98
C SER A 646 -15.77 -9.95 4.98
N ASP A 647 -15.68 -10.65 6.12
CA ASP A 647 -14.64 -10.48 7.13
C ASP A 647 -13.46 -11.46 6.96
N HIS A 648 -13.38 -12.16 5.82
CA HIS A 648 -12.31 -13.13 5.53
C HIS A 648 -10.89 -12.56 5.73
N GLY A 649 -10.68 -11.29 5.38
CA GLY A 649 -9.38 -10.62 5.51
C GLY A 649 -8.89 -10.46 6.96
N SER A 650 -9.78 -10.46 7.95
CA SER A 650 -9.45 -10.44 9.38
C SER A 650 -9.67 -11.78 10.10
N PHE A 651 -10.21 -12.80 9.42
CA PHE A 651 -10.42 -14.13 9.99
C PHE A 651 -9.16 -15.01 9.86
N VAL A 652 -8.47 -15.21 10.97
CA VAL A 652 -7.15 -15.88 11.07
C VAL A 652 -7.10 -16.88 12.23
N GLY A 653 -6.04 -17.69 12.32
CA GLY A 653 -5.88 -18.69 13.39
C GLY A 653 -6.77 -19.93 13.23
N ARG A 654 -7.33 -20.14 12.04
CA ARG A 654 -8.26 -21.22 11.65
C ARG A 654 -8.08 -21.69 10.20
N GLU A 655 -7.02 -21.23 9.53
CA GLU A 655 -6.80 -21.41 8.09
C GLU A 655 -6.57 -22.89 7.74
N ARG A 656 -5.94 -23.63 8.66
CA ARG A 656 -5.68 -25.07 8.56
C ARG A 656 -6.98 -25.86 8.59
N GLU A 657 -7.83 -25.65 9.60
CA GLU A 657 -9.11 -26.36 9.73
C GLU A 657 -10.07 -26.05 8.58
N ALA A 658 -10.04 -24.82 8.04
CA ALA A 658 -10.83 -24.44 6.88
C ALA A 658 -10.36 -25.18 5.62
N THR A 659 -9.04 -25.23 5.39
CA THR A 659 -8.43 -25.97 4.27
C THR A 659 -8.68 -27.48 4.40
N GLU A 660 -8.64 -28.03 5.61
CA GLU A 660 -9.04 -29.41 5.87
C GLU A 660 -10.50 -29.67 5.49
N LEU A 661 -11.43 -28.80 5.88
CA LEU A 661 -12.85 -29.01 5.59
C LEU A 661 -13.13 -28.93 4.08
N VAL A 662 -12.54 -27.97 3.39
CA VAL A 662 -12.64 -27.84 1.92
C VAL A 662 -12.07 -29.08 1.23
N ASN A 663 -10.95 -29.63 1.72
CA ASN A 663 -10.40 -30.88 1.19
C ASN A 663 -11.28 -32.10 1.48
N ARG A 664 -11.90 -32.20 2.68
CA ARG A 664 -12.89 -33.25 2.98
C ARG A 664 -14.10 -33.14 2.03
N LEU A 665 -14.63 -31.94 1.79
CA LEU A 665 -15.77 -31.70 0.89
C LEU A 665 -15.48 -32.05 -0.58
N ARG A 666 -14.21 -32.07 -1.01
CA ARG A 666 -13.83 -32.59 -2.35
C ARG A 666 -14.07 -34.10 -2.43
N ALA A 667 -13.79 -34.85 -1.36
CA ALA A 667 -13.87 -36.31 -1.31
C ALA A 667 -15.19 -36.88 -0.75
N GLN A 668 -15.87 -36.14 0.13
CA GLN A 668 -17.06 -36.57 0.86
C GLN A 668 -18.26 -35.67 0.52
N PRO A 669 -19.45 -36.23 0.21
CA PRO A 669 -20.61 -35.45 -0.22
C PRO A 669 -21.26 -34.64 0.90
N ILE A 670 -21.10 -35.08 2.16
CA ILE A 670 -21.61 -34.44 3.36
C ILE A 670 -20.53 -34.49 4.45
N VAL A 671 -20.36 -33.40 5.21
CA VAL A 671 -19.41 -33.32 6.34
C VAL A 671 -20.07 -32.58 7.51
N ALA A 672 -19.92 -33.08 8.74
CA ALA A 672 -20.39 -32.42 9.95
C ALA A 672 -19.25 -31.75 10.73
N VAL A 673 -19.37 -30.45 10.96
CA VAL A 673 -18.51 -29.64 11.82
C VAL A 673 -19.10 -29.62 13.22
N VAL A 674 -18.48 -30.38 14.12
CA VAL A 674 -18.97 -30.61 15.49
C VAL A 674 -18.10 -29.89 16.51
N GLY A 675 -18.71 -29.24 17.50
CA GLY A 675 -17.96 -28.64 18.61
C GLY A 675 -18.85 -27.85 19.58
N PRO A 676 -18.29 -27.34 20.68
CA PRO A 676 -19.08 -26.73 21.76
C PRO A 676 -19.77 -25.40 21.39
N SER A 677 -20.65 -24.94 22.29
CA SER A 677 -21.16 -23.55 22.28
C SER A 677 -19.98 -22.58 22.40
N GLY A 678 -19.98 -21.50 21.61
CA GLY A 678 -18.90 -20.50 21.61
C GLY A 678 -17.59 -20.89 20.90
N ALA A 679 -17.46 -22.09 20.31
CA ALA A 679 -16.25 -22.52 19.58
C ALA A 679 -15.99 -21.77 18.25
N GLY A 680 -16.89 -20.87 17.86
CA GLY A 680 -16.81 -20.09 16.62
C GLY A 680 -17.41 -20.77 15.38
N LYS A 681 -18.12 -21.92 15.51
CA LYS A 681 -18.65 -22.73 14.38
C LYS A 681 -19.24 -21.91 13.22
N SER A 682 -20.22 -21.05 13.48
CA SER A 682 -20.90 -20.26 12.44
C SER A 682 -19.98 -19.25 11.76
N SER A 683 -19.04 -18.64 12.49
CA SER A 683 -18.01 -17.74 11.94
C SER A 683 -16.94 -18.50 11.15
N PHE A 684 -16.55 -19.69 11.60
CA PHE A 684 -15.66 -20.58 10.87
C PHE A 684 -16.26 -20.99 9.52
N LEU A 685 -17.54 -21.36 9.50
CA LEU A 685 -18.28 -21.63 8.27
C LEU A 685 -18.37 -20.39 7.37
N ALA A 686 -18.79 -19.24 7.91
CA ALA A 686 -19.03 -18.03 7.12
C ALA A 686 -17.74 -17.36 6.60
N ALA A 687 -16.73 -17.15 7.44
CA ALA A 687 -15.53 -16.38 7.12
C ALA A 687 -14.30 -17.25 6.81
N GLY A 688 -14.24 -18.49 7.30
CA GLY A 688 -13.18 -19.44 6.99
C GLY A 688 -13.47 -20.28 5.75
N VAL A 689 -14.63 -20.96 5.74
CA VAL A 689 -14.94 -22.01 4.75
C VAL A 689 -15.49 -21.44 3.46
N ILE A 690 -16.56 -20.62 3.49
CA ILE A 690 -17.18 -20.10 2.25
C ILE A 690 -16.17 -19.38 1.33
N PRO A 691 -15.27 -18.50 1.82
CA PRO A 691 -14.33 -17.79 0.96
C PRO A 691 -13.18 -18.66 0.43
N THR A 692 -12.94 -19.83 1.01
CA THR A 692 -11.88 -20.77 0.59
C THR A 692 -12.41 -21.93 -0.29
N LEU A 693 -13.69 -21.88 -0.69
CA LEU A 693 -14.26 -22.82 -1.64
C LEU A 693 -13.62 -22.69 -3.04
N PRO A 694 -13.53 -23.79 -3.82
CA PRO A 694 -12.99 -23.73 -5.18
C PRO A 694 -13.78 -22.80 -6.11
N THR A 695 -13.11 -22.25 -7.12
CA THR A 695 -13.77 -21.51 -8.21
C THR A 695 -14.88 -22.34 -8.87
N GLY A 696 -16.08 -21.77 -8.98
CA GLY A 696 -17.27 -22.48 -9.48
C GLY A 696 -18.04 -23.28 -8.41
N TRP A 697 -17.67 -23.17 -7.13
CA TRP A 697 -18.50 -23.65 -6.01
C TRP A 697 -19.24 -22.47 -5.37
N GLN A 698 -20.56 -22.57 -5.21
CA GLN A 698 -21.38 -21.53 -4.59
C GLN A 698 -22.00 -22.06 -3.28
N ALA A 699 -21.82 -21.33 -2.18
CA ALA A 699 -22.43 -21.67 -0.90
C ALA A 699 -23.81 -21.01 -0.73
N ILE A 700 -24.74 -21.76 -0.12
CA ILE A 700 -25.98 -21.23 0.45
C ILE A 700 -26.03 -21.67 1.92
N THR A 701 -26.17 -20.71 2.83
CA THR A 701 -26.33 -21.00 4.26
C THR A 701 -27.81 -20.92 4.65
N ILE A 702 -28.27 -21.91 5.42
CA ILE A 702 -29.59 -21.97 6.05
C ILE A 702 -29.46 -22.30 7.54
N ARG A 703 -30.54 -22.04 8.29
CA ARG A 703 -30.75 -22.53 9.66
C ARG A 703 -32.13 -23.20 9.74
N PRO A 704 -32.30 -24.33 10.43
CA PRO A 704 -33.58 -25.06 10.42
C PRO A 704 -34.77 -24.27 10.97
N GLY A 705 -34.58 -23.45 12.02
CA GLY A 705 -35.66 -22.66 12.62
C GLY A 705 -36.87 -23.49 13.08
N ARG A 706 -38.06 -22.87 13.05
CA ARG A 706 -39.33 -23.50 13.48
C ARG A 706 -40.05 -24.26 12.37
N ASP A 707 -39.85 -23.87 11.10
CA ASP A 707 -40.36 -24.59 9.93
C ASP A 707 -39.21 -24.98 8.98
N PRO A 708 -38.54 -26.11 9.26
CA PRO A 708 -37.33 -26.49 8.53
C PRO A 708 -37.60 -26.91 7.08
N LEU A 709 -38.85 -27.26 6.73
CA LEU A 709 -39.20 -27.69 5.38
C LEU A 709 -39.39 -26.48 4.44
N SER A 710 -40.06 -25.42 4.91
CA SER A 710 -40.20 -24.17 4.15
C SER A 710 -38.84 -23.48 3.93
N ILE A 711 -37.91 -23.55 4.90
CA ILE A 711 -36.55 -23.04 4.71
C ILE A 711 -35.80 -23.82 3.61
N LEU A 712 -35.88 -25.16 3.58
CA LEU A 712 -35.32 -25.95 2.48
C LEU A 712 -35.98 -25.61 1.14
N ALA A 713 -37.30 -25.45 1.10
CA ALA A 713 -38.03 -25.05 -0.10
C ALA A 713 -37.59 -23.70 -0.68
N SER A 714 -37.17 -22.76 0.18
CA SER A 714 -36.65 -21.44 -0.23
C SER A 714 -35.31 -21.52 -0.98
N ILE A 715 -34.59 -22.65 -0.97
CA ILE A 715 -33.30 -22.78 -1.66
C ILE A 715 -33.46 -22.56 -3.17
N ARG A 716 -34.57 -22.98 -3.80
CA ARG A 716 -34.82 -22.75 -5.24
C ARG A 716 -34.70 -21.27 -5.59
N THR A 717 -35.45 -20.43 -4.90
CA THR A 717 -35.51 -18.99 -5.19
C THR A 717 -34.19 -18.29 -4.89
N ARG A 718 -33.45 -18.76 -3.88
CA ARG A 718 -32.09 -18.28 -3.54
C ARG A 718 -31.01 -18.69 -4.56
N VAL A 719 -31.16 -19.82 -5.26
CA VAL A 719 -30.26 -20.23 -6.37
C VAL A 719 -30.58 -19.45 -7.64
N ASP A 720 -31.86 -19.25 -7.95
CA ASP A 720 -32.29 -18.60 -9.20
C ASP A 720 -32.03 -17.07 -9.21
N ALA A 721 -31.97 -16.42 -8.04
CA ALA A 721 -31.72 -14.97 -7.88
C ALA A 721 -30.28 -14.48 -8.18
N SER A 722 -29.55 -15.16 -9.07
CA SER A 722 -28.18 -14.82 -9.45
C SER A 722 -28.14 -13.68 -10.50
N PRO A 723 -27.21 -12.70 -10.44
CA PRO A 723 -27.25 -11.47 -11.25
C PRO A 723 -27.11 -11.62 -12.79
N TYR A 724 -27.04 -12.84 -13.31
CA TYR A 724 -26.72 -13.18 -14.70
C TYR A 724 -27.78 -14.05 -15.40
N ARG A 725 -29.02 -14.09 -14.89
CA ARG A 725 -30.16 -14.76 -15.56
C ARG A 725 -31.38 -13.85 -15.64
N ASP A 726 -32.05 -13.87 -16.79
CA ASP A 726 -33.19 -13.00 -17.09
C ASP A 726 -34.44 -13.32 -16.26
N GLY A 727 -34.97 -12.30 -15.58
CA GLY A 727 -36.41 -12.01 -15.41
C GLY A 727 -37.33 -13.00 -14.70
N HIS A 728 -36.92 -14.23 -14.43
CA HIS A 728 -37.80 -15.29 -13.93
C HIS A 728 -37.74 -15.41 -12.40
N HIS A 729 -38.67 -14.73 -11.73
CA HIS A 729 -38.98 -15.01 -10.33
C HIS A 729 -39.63 -16.40 -10.20
N SER A 730 -38.81 -17.42 -9.90
CA SER A 730 -39.30 -18.72 -9.44
C SER A 730 -40.14 -18.57 -8.17
N GLU A 731 -41.34 -19.16 -8.15
CA GLU A 731 -42.14 -19.28 -6.93
C GLU A 731 -41.41 -20.16 -5.88
N PRO A 732 -41.77 -20.08 -4.58
CA PRO A 732 -41.35 -21.08 -3.59
C PRO A 732 -41.71 -22.51 -4.02
N LEU A 733 -41.02 -23.51 -3.47
CA LEU A 733 -41.46 -24.90 -3.58
C LEU A 733 -42.54 -25.17 -2.51
N GLU A 734 -43.60 -25.87 -2.87
CA GLU A 734 -44.53 -26.41 -1.88
C GLU A 734 -43.84 -27.46 -0.99
N PRO A 735 -43.95 -27.39 0.36
CA PRO A 735 -43.37 -28.36 1.30
C PRO A 735 -43.93 -29.79 1.15
N SER A 736 -43.44 -30.50 0.14
CA SER A 736 -43.94 -31.78 -0.35
C SER A 736 -42.96 -32.93 -0.10
N ALA A 737 -43.44 -34.17 -0.21
CA ALA A 737 -42.61 -35.37 0.01
C ALA A 737 -41.39 -35.46 -0.94
N ASP A 738 -41.50 -34.86 -2.12
CA ASP A 738 -40.46 -34.87 -3.17
C ASP A 738 -39.49 -33.68 -3.09
N LEU A 739 -39.48 -32.93 -1.98
CA LEU A 739 -38.59 -31.78 -1.77
C LEU A 739 -37.11 -32.10 -2.05
N GLY A 740 -36.65 -33.30 -1.66
CA GLY A 740 -35.29 -33.77 -1.97
C GLY A 740 -34.98 -33.89 -3.46
N ALA A 741 -35.94 -34.39 -4.26
CA ALA A 741 -35.78 -34.50 -5.71
C ALA A 741 -35.75 -33.11 -6.39
N HIS A 742 -36.53 -32.16 -5.88
CA HIS A 742 -36.50 -30.77 -6.35
C HIS A 742 -35.18 -30.06 -6.04
N LEU A 743 -34.58 -30.32 -4.86
CA LEU A 743 -33.25 -29.80 -4.52
C LEU A 743 -32.15 -30.41 -5.41
N VAL A 744 -32.19 -31.71 -5.69
CA VAL A 744 -31.28 -32.37 -6.65
C VAL A 744 -31.41 -31.77 -8.05
N ALA A 745 -32.64 -31.58 -8.53
CA ALA A 745 -32.90 -30.97 -9.84
C ALA A 745 -32.46 -29.49 -9.90
N THR A 746 -32.52 -28.76 -8.78
CA THR A 746 -32.00 -27.39 -8.67
C THR A 746 -30.47 -27.39 -8.75
N ALA A 747 -29.78 -28.25 -7.98
CA ALA A 747 -28.33 -28.38 -8.03
C ALA A 747 -27.82 -28.82 -9.42
N ALA A 748 -28.54 -29.67 -10.15
CA ALA A 748 -28.19 -30.10 -11.50
C ALA A 748 -28.40 -29.02 -12.59
N ARG A 749 -29.14 -27.94 -12.30
CA ARG A 749 -29.33 -26.77 -13.19
C ARG A 749 -28.35 -25.61 -12.91
N HIS A 750 -27.59 -25.73 -11.82
CA HIS A 750 -26.57 -24.78 -11.43
C HIS A 750 -25.28 -25.01 -12.25
N ALA A 751 -24.57 -23.94 -12.60
CA ALA A 751 -23.42 -24.01 -13.52
C ALA A 751 -22.12 -24.54 -12.87
N GLY A 752 -22.19 -25.01 -11.62
CA GLY A 752 -21.07 -25.46 -10.80
C GLY A 752 -21.56 -26.21 -9.56
N THR A 753 -20.71 -26.39 -8.54
CA THR A 753 -21.08 -27.16 -7.35
C THR A 753 -21.85 -26.29 -6.32
N LEU A 754 -23.02 -26.74 -5.90
CA LEU A 754 -23.81 -26.10 -4.84
C LEU A 754 -23.42 -26.65 -3.46
N VAL A 755 -22.98 -25.79 -2.54
CA VAL A 755 -22.64 -26.16 -1.15
C VAL A 755 -23.75 -25.69 -0.22
N LEU A 756 -24.56 -26.62 0.29
CA LEU A 756 -25.57 -26.31 1.30
C LEU A 756 -24.95 -26.37 2.69
N ILE A 757 -24.86 -25.23 3.37
CA ILE A 757 -24.39 -25.12 4.75
C ILE A 757 -25.62 -25.00 5.66
N ILE A 758 -25.79 -25.97 6.55
CA ILE A 758 -26.86 -26.01 7.54
C ILE A 758 -26.23 -25.65 8.88
N ASP A 759 -26.25 -24.35 9.21
CA ASP A 759 -25.75 -23.83 10.48
C ASP A 759 -26.76 -24.13 11.60
N GLN A 760 -26.25 -24.41 12.81
CA GLN A 760 -27.04 -24.78 14.00
C GLN A 760 -28.10 -25.86 13.74
N ALA A 761 -27.68 -27.00 13.16
CA ALA A 761 -28.56 -28.13 12.87
C ALA A 761 -29.29 -28.70 14.12
N GLU A 762 -28.78 -28.45 15.33
CA GLU A 762 -29.48 -28.70 16.60
C GLU A 762 -30.86 -28.02 16.72
N GLU A 763 -31.16 -26.97 15.95
CA GLU A 763 -32.47 -26.28 15.95
C GLU A 763 -33.62 -27.24 15.62
N LEU A 764 -33.37 -28.28 14.81
CA LEU A 764 -34.32 -29.37 14.51
C LEU A 764 -34.90 -30.06 15.75
N PHE A 765 -34.18 -30.02 16.88
CA PHE A 765 -34.57 -30.63 18.15
C PHE A 765 -34.97 -29.60 19.23
N THR A 766 -34.62 -28.32 19.05
CA THR A 766 -34.82 -27.27 20.08
C THR A 766 -35.88 -26.24 19.73
N GLN A 767 -36.19 -26.03 18.44
CA GLN A 767 -37.16 -25.03 17.98
C GLN A 767 -38.59 -25.58 17.77
N GLY A 768 -38.84 -26.85 18.12
CA GLY A 768 -40.19 -27.41 18.23
C GLY A 768 -40.77 -28.05 16.97
N ALA A 769 -39.95 -28.35 15.95
CA ALA A 769 -40.36 -29.17 14.81
C ALA A 769 -40.88 -30.55 15.26
N THR A 770 -41.74 -31.21 14.46
CA THR A 770 -42.20 -32.58 14.71
C THR A 770 -41.18 -33.63 14.26
N ASP A 771 -41.36 -34.89 14.64
CA ASP A 771 -40.48 -35.98 14.19
C ASP A 771 -40.65 -36.27 12.68
N GLU A 772 -41.84 -36.09 12.13
CA GLU A 772 -42.09 -36.17 10.69
C GLU A 772 -41.33 -35.07 9.94
N GLN A 773 -41.35 -33.83 10.44
CA GLN A 773 -40.57 -32.72 9.87
C GLN A 773 -39.07 -32.97 9.97
N ARG A 774 -38.56 -33.46 11.12
CA ARG A 774 -37.14 -33.85 11.29
C ARG A 774 -36.72 -34.91 10.26
N VAL A 775 -37.51 -35.98 10.10
CA VAL A 775 -37.20 -37.08 9.17
C VAL A 775 -37.32 -36.64 7.71
N ALA A 776 -38.30 -35.81 7.36
CA ALA A 776 -38.46 -35.27 6.02
C ALA A 776 -37.29 -34.34 5.64
N PHE A 777 -36.88 -33.43 6.53
CA PHE A 777 -35.70 -32.57 6.36
C PHE A 777 -34.44 -33.40 6.15
N ALA A 778 -34.17 -34.35 7.05
CA ALA A 778 -32.99 -35.21 6.97
C ALA A 778 -32.94 -36.02 5.66
N ARG A 779 -34.09 -36.53 5.19
CA ARG A 779 -34.21 -37.24 3.91
C ARG A 779 -33.92 -36.31 2.71
N ALA A 780 -34.45 -35.08 2.71
CA ALA A 780 -34.21 -34.13 1.64
C ALA A 780 -32.74 -33.70 1.54
N VAL A 781 -32.06 -33.52 2.68
CA VAL A 781 -30.63 -33.22 2.76
C VAL A 781 -29.76 -34.37 2.23
N ILE A 782 -30.11 -35.62 2.57
CA ILE A 782 -29.42 -36.80 2.03
C ILE A 782 -29.64 -36.96 0.53
N ALA A 783 -30.87 -36.76 0.06
CA ALA A 783 -31.17 -36.78 -1.37
C ALA A 783 -30.34 -35.74 -2.14
N LEU A 784 -30.19 -34.52 -1.61
CA LEU A 784 -29.28 -33.52 -2.19
C LEU A 784 -27.83 -34.02 -2.21
N SER A 785 -27.34 -34.63 -1.13
CA SER A 785 -25.95 -35.09 -1.02
C SER A 785 -25.55 -36.21 -2.00
N THR A 786 -26.50 -36.95 -2.58
CA THR A 786 -26.18 -37.94 -3.63
C THR A 786 -25.95 -37.32 -5.02
N SER A 787 -26.25 -36.03 -5.21
CA SER A 787 -25.97 -35.33 -6.46
C SER A 787 -24.47 -35.01 -6.58
N PRO A 788 -23.80 -35.36 -7.70
CA PRO A 788 -22.39 -35.02 -7.89
C PRO A 788 -22.15 -33.49 -7.92
N HIS A 789 -23.19 -32.72 -8.26
CA HIS A 789 -23.20 -31.26 -8.30
C HIS A 789 -23.49 -30.58 -6.95
N ALA A 790 -23.67 -31.33 -5.87
CA ALA A 790 -23.95 -30.78 -4.54
C ALA A 790 -22.96 -31.27 -3.47
N ARG A 791 -22.79 -30.46 -2.42
CA ARG A 791 -22.12 -30.83 -1.16
C ARG A 791 -22.92 -30.28 0.01
N VAL A 792 -22.82 -30.92 1.18
CA VAL A 792 -23.52 -30.51 2.40
C VAL A 792 -22.54 -30.33 3.56
N VAL A 793 -22.69 -29.24 4.31
CA VAL A 793 -22.00 -29.03 5.59
C VAL A 793 -23.03 -28.91 6.70
N LEU A 794 -22.90 -29.70 7.77
CA LEU A 794 -23.73 -29.57 8.97
C LEU A 794 -22.92 -28.89 10.09
N GLY A 795 -23.33 -27.70 10.54
CA GLY A 795 -22.83 -27.11 11.78
C GLY A 795 -23.62 -27.67 12.97
N VAL A 796 -22.96 -28.43 13.85
CA VAL A 796 -23.63 -29.19 14.91
C VAL A 796 -22.95 -28.92 16.27
N ARG A 797 -23.74 -28.84 17.34
CA ARG A 797 -23.20 -28.93 18.72
C ARG A 797 -22.78 -30.36 19.09
N ASP A 798 -21.68 -30.46 19.83
CA ASP A 798 -21.19 -31.71 20.42
C ASP A 798 -22.25 -32.44 21.26
N ASP A 799 -23.01 -31.72 22.10
CA ASP A 799 -24.09 -32.30 22.91
C ASP A 799 -25.34 -32.74 22.10
N PHE A 800 -25.39 -32.47 20.79
CA PHE A 800 -26.46 -32.91 19.88
C PHE A 800 -26.02 -33.94 18.84
N LEU A 801 -24.72 -34.28 18.73
CA LEU A 801 -24.21 -35.20 17.69
C LEU A 801 -24.92 -36.56 17.71
N CYS A 802 -25.13 -37.16 18.89
CA CYS A 802 -25.83 -38.45 19.01
C CYS A 802 -27.28 -38.37 18.51
N ARG A 803 -27.99 -37.26 18.78
CA ARG A 803 -29.37 -37.06 18.32
C ARG A 803 -29.46 -36.83 16.80
N VAL A 804 -28.45 -36.18 16.23
CA VAL A 804 -28.29 -36.03 14.77
C VAL A 804 -28.07 -37.39 14.11
N GLU A 805 -27.23 -38.26 14.69
CA GLU A 805 -26.96 -39.62 14.22
C GLU A 805 -28.15 -40.59 14.46
N GLU A 806 -28.99 -40.34 15.46
CA GLU A 806 -30.23 -41.09 15.72
C GLU A 806 -31.27 -40.94 14.61
N LEU A 807 -31.28 -39.83 13.85
CA LEU A 807 -32.22 -39.61 12.74
C LEU A 807 -32.04 -40.65 11.63
N ALA A 808 -33.11 -41.40 11.32
CA ALA A 808 -33.04 -42.56 10.44
C ALA A 808 -32.41 -42.33 9.04
N PRO A 809 -32.54 -41.16 8.38
CA PRO A 809 -31.83 -40.90 7.12
C PRO A 809 -30.34 -40.56 7.28
N TRP A 810 -29.91 -40.07 8.45
CA TRP A 810 -28.55 -39.59 8.72
C TRP A 810 -27.66 -40.63 9.42
N ARG A 811 -28.28 -41.60 10.09
CA ARG A 811 -27.64 -42.75 10.75
C ARG A 811 -26.74 -43.53 9.80
N GLY A 812 -25.50 -43.75 10.21
CA GLY A 812 -24.45 -44.40 9.42
C GLY A 812 -23.82 -43.51 8.36
N VAL A 813 -24.28 -42.26 8.19
CA VAL A 813 -23.72 -41.31 7.21
C VAL A 813 -22.88 -40.24 7.90
N ILE A 814 -23.40 -39.61 8.96
CA ILE A 814 -22.76 -38.46 9.59
C ILE A 814 -21.52 -38.88 10.39
N ALA A 815 -21.58 -39.95 11.17
CA ALA A 815 -20.43 -40.50 11.91
C ALA A 815 -19.17 -40.78 11.08
N HIS A 816 -19.30 -41.10 9.79
CA HIS A 816 -18.16 -41.34 8.88
C HIS A 816 -17.51 -40.06 8.32
N SER A 817 -18.05 -38.88 8.65
CA SER A 817 -17.66 -37.61 8.05
C SER A 817 -17.71 -36.46 9.06
N VAL A 818 -17.04 -36.63 10.19
CA VAL A 818 -16.97 -35.64 11.28
C VAL A 818 -15.64 -34.88 11.25
N GLN A 819 -15.71 -33.55 11.37
CA GLN A 819 -14.58 -32.70 11.73
C GLN A 819 -14.88 -32.02 13.08
N ILE A 820 -14.02 -32.25 14.07
CA ILE A 820 -14.16 -31.65 15.40
C ILE A 820 -13.49 -30.27 15.41
N LEU A 821 -14.25 -29.23 15.76
CA LEU A 821 -13.78 -27.85 15.91
C LEU A 821 -13.63 -27.52 17.40
N GLY A 822 -12.48 -27.88 17.97
CA GLY A 822 -12.08 -27.51 19.33
C GLY A 822 -11.67 -26.03 19.44
N VAL A 823 -11.30 -25.58 20.64
CA VAL A 823 -10.66 -24.27 20.85
C VAL A 823 -9.29 -24.24 20.10
N PRO A 824 -8.88 -23.12 19.47
CA PRO A 824 -7.56 -23.05 18.82
C PRO A 824 -6.42 -23.17 19.83
N GLY A 825 -5.24 -23.59 19.38
CA GLY A 825 -4.05 -23.60 20.23
C GLY A 825 -3.60 -22.19 20.63
N ARG A 826 -2.83 -22.07 21.73
CA ARG A 826 -2.39 -20.77 22.30
C ARG A 826 -1.79 -19.82 21.25
N GLY A 827 -0.89 -20.31 20.40
CA GLY A 827 -0.28 -19.51 19.33
C GLY A 827 -1.27 -19.04 18.25
N ASP A 828 -2.32 -19.80 17.95
CA ASP A 828 -3.36 -19.37 17.01
C ASP A 828 -4.37 -18.41 17.67
N LEU A 829 -4.60 -18.52 18.99
CA LEU A 829 -5.30 -17.50 19.78
C LEU A 829 -4.51 -16.17 19.84
N GLU A 830 -3.19 -16.22 20.00
CA GLU A 830 -2.31 -15.04 19.94
C GLU A 830 -2.34 -14.39 18.55
N ARG A 831 -2.35 -15.19 17.47
CA ARG A 831 -2.56 -14.70 16.09
C ARG A 831 -3.92 -14.04 15.90
N ILE A 832 -5.00 -14.63 16.43
CA ILE A 832 -6.37 -14.06 16.39
C ILE A 832 -6.40 -12.66 17.05
N VAL A 833 -5.60 -12.43 18.09
CA VAL A 833 -5.49 -11.11 18.72
C VAL A 833 -4.58 -10.15 17.94
N THR A 834 -3.43 -10.60 17.43
CA THR A 834 -2.38 -9.70 16.89
C THR A 834 -2.47 -9.41 15.39
N GLU A 835 -2.72 -10.43 14.58
CA GLU A 835 -2.61 -10.36 13.12
C GLU A 835 -3.66 -9.43 12.46
N PRO A 836 -4.93 -9.36 12.93
CA PRO A 836 -5.91 -8.44 12.33
C PRO A 836 -5.58 -6.96 12.53
N ALA A 837 -4.99 -6.58 13.67
CA ALA A 837 -4.50 -5.21 13.90
C ALA A 837 -3.28 -4.90 13.02
N ARG A 838 -2.32 -5.84 12.91
CA ARG A 838 -1.10 -5.68 12.10
C ARG A 838 -1.39 -5.45 10.63
N ARG A 839 -2.40 -6.12 10.06
CA ARG A 839 -2.85 -5.91 8.67
C ARG A 839 -3.37 -4.50 8.40
N LEU A 840 -3.80 -3.78 9.44
CA LEU A 840 -4.21 -2.37 9.39
C LEU A 840 -3.08 -1.42 9.84
N GLY A 841 -1.88 -1.94 10.09
CA GLY A 841 -0.70 -1.18 10.49
C GLY A 841 -0.62 -0.83 11.98
N TYR A 842 -1.32 -1.58 12.85
CA TYR A 842 -1.30 -1.38 14.31
C TYR A 842 -0.60 -2.55 15.03
N ASP A 843 0.26 -2.23 15.99
CA ASP A 843 0.95 -3.22 16.83
C ASP A 843 0.58 -3.07 18.32
N PHE A 844 0.88 -4.09 19.13
CA PHE A 844 0.73 -4.01 20.58
C PHE A 844 1.97 -3.35 21.19
N GLU A 845 1.76 -2.41 22.12
CA GLU A 845 2.84 -1.69 22.82
C GLU A 845 3.77 -2.64 23.60
N ASP A 846 3.18 -3.62 24.26
CA ASP A 846 3.84 -4.66 25.04
C ASP A 846 3.63 -6.01 24.34
N ALA A 847 4.72 -6.63 23.85
CA ALA A 847 4.66 -7.88 23.11
C ALA A 847 4.18 -9.08 23.96
N ALA A 848 4.20 -8.98 25.30
CA ALA A 848 3.62 -9.99 26.19
C ALA A 848 2.12 -9.80 26.42
N LEU A 849 1.53 -8.66 26.01
CA LEU A 849 0.13 -8.34 26.25
C LEU A 849 -0.85 -9.29 25.55
N PRO A 850 -0.68 -9.68 24.26
CA PRO A 850 -1.53 -10.68 23.62
C PRO A 850 -1.44 -12.06 24.29
N ALA A 851 -0.25 -12.47 24.71
CA ALA A 851 -0.06 -13.73 25.43
C ALA A 851 -0.80 -13.73 26.77
N LYS A 852 -0.73 -12.63 27.54
CA LYS A 852 -1.50 -12.44 28.78
C LYS A 852 -3.01 -12.47 28.53
N MET A 853 -3.50 -11.84 27.46
CA MET A 853 -4.91 -11.89 27.07
C MET A 853 -5.39 -13.33 26.84
N VAL A 854 -4.57 -14.15 26.17
CA VAL A 854 -4.89 -15.56 25.90
C VAL A 854 -4.84 -16.40 27.17
N ASP A 855 -3.82 -16.22 28.03
CA ASP A 855 -3.69 -16.93 29.31
C ASP A 855 -4.86 -16.66 30.28
N GLU A 856 -5.50 -15.48 30.20
CA GLU A 856 -6.72 -15.19 30.97
C GLU A 856 -7.94 -16.07 30.58
N VAL A 857 -7.93 -16.73 29.41
CA VAL A 857 -9.10 -17.44 28.88
C VAL A 857 -8.86 -18.83 28.29
N VAL A 858 -7.62 -19.26 28.04
CA VAL A 858 -7.31 -20.46 27.23
C VAL A 858 -8.05 -21.73 27.68
N ASP A 859 -8.20 -21.94 28.99
CA ASP A 859 -8.92 -23.10 29.58
C ASP A 859 -10.44 -22.85 29.81
N ARG A 860 -11.01 -21.73 29.34
CA ARG A 860 -12.38 -21.30 29.68
C ARG A 860 -13.39 -21.53 28.55
N PRO A 861 -14.59 -22.10 28.84
CA PRO A 861 -15.62 -22.32 27.83
C PRO A 861 -16.24 -20.98 27.37
N GLY A 862 -15.90 -20.55 26.16
CA GLY A 862 -16.29 -19.26 25.59
C GLY A 862 -15.12 -18.27 25.39
N ALA A 863 -13.87 -18.73 25.43
CA ALA A 863 -12.66 -17.92 25.23
C ALA A 863 -12.69 -16.99 24.00
N LEU A 864 -13.08 -17.51 22.83
CA LEU A 864 -13.05 -16.76 21.56
C LEU A 864 -13.97 -15.52 21.56
N PRO A 865 -15.27 -15.61 21.92
CA PRO A 865 -16.13 -14.43 22.10
C PRO A 865 -15.60 -13.39 23.08
N LEU A 866 -14.96 -13.81 24.19
CA LEU A 866 -14.39 -12.89 25.17
C LEU A 866 -13.15 -12.17 24.63
N LEU A 867 -12.24 -12.89 23.97
CA LEU A 867 -11.08 -12.29 23.28
C LEU A 867 -11.50 -11.33 22.18
N SER A 868 -12.47 -11.72 21.34
CA SER A 868 -12.99 -10.88 20.26
C SER A 868 -13.63 -9.60 20.80
N PHE A 869 -14.37 -9.67 21.91
CA PHE A 869 -14.91 -8.49 22.60
C PHE A 869 -13.81 -7.60 23.18
N ALA A 870 -12.86 -8.18 23.93
CA ALA A 870 -11.75 -7.41 24.51
C ALA A 870 -10.86 -6.76 23.44
N ALA A 871 -10.61 -7.45 22.32
CA ALA A 871 -9.88 -6.91 21.18
C ALA A 871 -10.64 -5.79 20.47
N ALA A 872 -11.97 -5.85 20.36
CA ALA A 872 -12.80 -4.74 19.86
C ALA A 872 -12.76 -3.52 20.81
N GLU A 873 -12.90 -3.73 22.11
CA GLU A 873 -12.81 -2.65 23.12
C GLU A 873 -11.40 -2.02 23.17
N LEU A 874 -10.35 -2.81 22.95
CA LEU A 874 -8.97 -2.32 22.76
C LEU A 874 -8.82 -1.55 21.44
N TRP A 875 -9.43 -2.02 20.36
CA TRP A 875 -9.39 -1.37 19.06
C TRP A 875 -10.03 0.01 19.09
N ASP A 876 -11.17 0.16 19.76
CA ASP A 876 -11.84 1.47 19.87
C ASP A 876 -11.04 2.46 20.74
N ARG A 877 -10.29 1.96 21.73
CA ARG A 877 -9.37 2.72 22.61
C ARG A 877 -7.91 2.76 22.11
N ARG A 878 -7.63 2.31 20.87
CA ARG A 878 -6.26 2.26 20.33
C ARG A 878 -5.66 3.65 20.19
N ASP A 879 -4.36 3.75 20.39
CA ASP A 879 -3.59 4.93 20.03
C ASP A 879 -3.53 5.02 18.50
N ARG A 880 -4.23 6.01 17.93
CA ARG A 880 -4.29 6.26 16.48
C ARG A 880 -3.13 7.11 15.96
N HIS A 881 -2.35 7.72 16.86
CA HIS A 881 -1.22 8.58 16.54
C HIS A 881 0.06 7.75 16.35
N PHE A 882 0.38 6.89 17.32
CA PHE A 882 1.48 5.92 17.25
C PHE A 882 1.11 4.58 16.61
N LYS A 883 -0.16 4.41 16.20
CA LYS A 883 -0.75 3.14 15.73
C LYS A 883 -0.48 1.97 16.68
N ARG A 884 -0.79 2.14 17.98
CA ARG A 884 -0.52 1.14 19.03
C ARG A 884 -1.75 0.79 19.86
N ILE A 885 -1.88 -0.49 20.17
CA ILE A 885 -2.77 -0.96 21.24
C ILE A 885 -1.97 -0.92 22.55
N THR A 886 -2.30 0.02 23.42
CA THR A 886 -1.51 0.31 24.63
C THR A 886 -1.89 -0.60 25.80
N LYS A 887 -0.91 -0.83 26.68
CA LYS A 887 -1.13 -1.53 27.95
C LYS A 887 -2.08 -0.78 28.86
N LEU A 888 -2.03 0.55 28.84
CA LEU A 888 -2.95 1.40 29.58
C LEU A 888 -4.42 1.18 29.14
N ALA A 889 -4.70 1.04 27.83
CA ALA A 889 -6.04 0.73 27.35
C ALA A 889 -6.54 -0.64 27.85
N TYR A 890 -5.66 -1.64 27.95
CA TYR A 890 -5.99 -2.96 28.50
C TYR A 890 -6.31 -2.94 30.00
N GLU A 891 -5.54 -2.16 30.77
CA GLU A 891 -5.75 -2.00 32.20
C GLU A 891 -7.02 -1.17 32.48
N GLN A 892 -7.31 -0.17 31.64
CA GLN A 892 -8.57 0.59 31.70
C GLN A 892 -9.82 -0.28 31.50
N ILE A 893 -9.83 -1.20 30.52
CA ILE A 893 -10.96 -2.14 30.32
C ILE A 893 -11.00 -3.27 31.36
N GLY A 894 -10.04 -3.35 32.28
CA GLY A 894 -10.02 -4.38 33.34
C GLY A 894 -9.68 -5.80 32.85
N GLY A 895 -8.94 -5.91 31.74
CA GLY A 895 -8.56 -7.20 31.14
C GLY A 895 -9.69 -7.90 30.38
N VAL A 896 -9.41 -9.10 29.83
CA VAL A 896 -10.35 -9.82 28.93
C VAL A 896 -11.63 -10.21 29.66
N SER A 897 -11.54 -10.57 30.94
CA SER A 897 -12.71 -10.89 31.77
C SER A 897 -13.47 -9.65 32.24
N GLY A 898 -12.78 -8.53 32.46
CA GLY A 898 -13.36 -7.29 32.98
C GLY A 898 -14.12 -6.47 31.94
N ALA A 899 -13.64 -6.44 30.70
CA ALA A 899 -14.17 -5.56 29.65
C ALA A 899 -15.68 -5.68 29.47
N LEU A 900 -16.19 -6.92 29.37
CA LEU A 900 -17.61 -7.19 29.18
C LEU A 900 -18.47 -6.81 30.40
N VAL A 901 -17.90 -6.90 31.60
CA VAL A 901 -18.57 -6.52 32.86
C VAL A 901 -18.62 -5.01 33.00
N GLN A 902 -17.49 -4.32 32.78
CA GLN A 902 -17.41 -2.86 32.82
C GLN A 902 -18.33 -2.21 31.77
N HIS A 903 -18.39 -2.75 30.56
CA HIS A 903 -19.30 -2.27 29.52
C HIS A 903 -20.77 -2.43 29.94
N ALA A 904 -21.16 -3.64 30.37
CA ALA A 904 -22.55 -3.90 30.78
C ALA A 904 -22.98 -3.05 32.00
N ASP A 905 -22.15 -2.95 33.04
CA ASP A 905 -22.44 -2.12 34.21
C ASP A 905 -22.39 -0.62 33.89
N GLY A 906 -21.41 -0.16 33.11
CA GLY A 906 -21.32 1.22 32.65
C GLY A 906 -22.52 1.65 31.79
N VAL A 907 -23.08 0.74 30.98
CA VAL A 907 -24.34 0.97 30.25
C VAL A 907 -25.52 1.10 31.21
N VAL A 908 -25.65 0.20 32.21
CA VAL A 908 -26.76 0.22 33.17
C VAL A 908 -26.70 1.40 34.14
N ASP A 909 -25.51 1.76 34.63
CA ASP A 909 -25.37 2.82 35.63
C ASP A 909 -25.42 4.24 35.07
N ARG A 910 -25.27 4.41 33.75
CA ARG A 910 -25.66 5.65 33.05
C ARG A 910 -27.18 5.83 32.90
N MET A 911 -28.00 4.82 33.23
CA MET A 911 -29.47 4.93 33.20
C MET A 911 -30.08 5.33 34.55
N THR A 912 -31.31 5.87 34.52
CA THR A 912 -32.00 6.35 35.73
C THR A 912 -32.46 5.20 36.65
N VAL A 913 -32.82 5.51 37.89
CA VAL A 913 -33.34 4.53 38.86
C VAL A 913 -34.65 3.85 38.40
N VAL A 914 -35.40 4.48 37.48
CA VAL A 914 -36.58 3.88 36.84
C VAL A 914 -36.15 2.94 35.71
N ASP A 915 -35.28 3.43 34.82
CA ASP A 915 -34.73 2.66 33.69
C ASP A 915 -34.06 1.36 34.14
N ARG A 916 -33.22 1.41 35.19
CA ARG A 916 -32.53 0.23 35.74
C ARG A 916 -33.51 -0.88 36.19
N LYS A 917 -34.74 -0.53 36.59
CA LYS A 917 -35.80 -1.51 36.91
C LYS A 917 -36.37 -2.16 35.63
N LEU A 918 -36.54 -1.39 34.56
CA LEU A 918 -36.96 -1.89 33.25
C LEU A 918 -35.88 -2.78 32.63
N VAL A 919 -34.61 -2.39 32.69
CA VAL A 919 -33.49 -3.24 32.23
C VAL A 919 -33.45 -4.57 32.98
N ARG A 920 -33.58 -4.55 34.32
CA ARG A 920 -33.67 -5.78 35.13
C ARG A 920 -34.85 -6.66 34.71
N LEU A 921 -36.00 -6.07 34.36
CA LEU A 921 -37.16 -6.82 33.87
C LEU A 921 -36.94 -7.39 32.46
N ALA A 922 -36.24 -6.66 31.58
CA ALA A 922 -35.91 -7.11 30.22
C ALA A 922 -34.99 -8.34 30.23
N PHE A 923 -33.87 -8.29 30.97
CA PHE A 923 -32.96 -9.43 31.10
C PHE A 923 -33.63 -10.65 31.75
N ARG A 924 -34.63 -10.45 32.62
CA ARG A 924 -35.46 -11.51 33.20
C ARG A 924 -36.49 -12.12 32.24
N ARG A 925 -36.80 -11.49 31.12
CA ARG A 925 -37.61 -12.07 30.03
C ARG A 925 -36.74 -12.81 29.03
N LEU A 926 -35.50 -12.38 28.84
CA LEU A 926 -34.54 -12.98 27.90
C LEU A 926 -33.74 -14.17 28.50
N LEU A 927 -34.10 -14.66 29.70
CA LEU A 927 -33.42 -15.76 30.40
C LEU A 927 -34.39 -16.72 31.11
N THR A 928 -34.08 -18.02 31.08
CA THR A 928 -34.72 -19.03 31.96
C THR A 928 -34.18 -18.94 33.40
N ALA A 929 -34.79 -19.63 34.35
CA ALA A 929 -34.29 -19.71 35.73
C ALA A 929 -32.87 -20.32 35.78
N GLU A 930 -32.59 -21.28 34.91
CA GLU A 930 -31.31 -21.96 34.73
C GLU A 930 -30.27 -21.09 33.98
N GLY A 931 -30.67 -19.93 33.43
CA GLY A 931 -29.78 -18.99 32.74
C GLY A 931 -29.59 -19.23 31.24
N ALA A 932 -30.42 -20.09 30.62
CA ALA A 932 -30.44 -20.24 29.17
C ALA A 932 -31.12 -19.02 28.51
N ARG A 933 -30.67 -18.65 27.30
CA ARG A 933 -31.21 -17.49 26.56
C ARG A 933 -32.61 -17.77 25.99
N ILE A 934 -33.50 -16.79 26.07
CA ILE A 934 -34.85 -16.81 25.49
C ILE A 934 -34.90 -15.76 24.36
N VAL A 935 -35.54 -16.13 23.25
CA VAL A 935 -35.81 -15.25 22.10
C VAL A 935 -37.26 -14.74 22.20
N HIS A 936 -37.46 -13.42 22.15
CA HIS A 936 -38.77 -12.77 22.19
C HIS A 936 -39.01 -11.89 20.95
N GLY A 937 -40.27 -11.64 20.56
CA GLY A 937 -40.57 -10.57 19.60
C GLY A 937 -40.30 -9.19 20.22
N ARG A 938 -39.76 -8.22 19.46
CA ARG A 938 -39.45 -6.87 19.99
C ARG A 938 -40.69 -6.21 20.61
N SER A 939 -41.83 -6.28 19.91
CA SER A 939 -43.12 -5.77 20.38
C SER A 939 -43.65 -6.49 21.62
N GLU A 940 -43.39 -7.79 21.76
CA GLU A 940 -43.76 -8.57 22.95
C GLU A 940 -42.93 -8.13 24.16
N LEU A 941 -41.62 -7.95 23.98
CA LEU A 941 -40.70 -7.49 25.03
C LEU A 941 -41.05 -6.07 25.48
N VAL A 942 -41.33 -5.15 24.55
CA VAL A 942 -41.79 -3.78 24.87
C VAL A 942 -43.11 -3.81 25.64
N ALA A 943 -44.07 -4.66 25.26
CA ALA A 943 -45.30 -4.86 26.03
C ALA A 943 -45.03 -5.44 27.43
N ALA A 944 -44.13 -6.42 27.54
CA ALA A 944 -43.71 -7.03 28.80
C ALA A 944 -42.87 -6.11 29.71
N LEU A 945 -42.46 -4.93 29.23
CA LEU A 945 -41.89 -3.85 30.03
C LEU A 945 -42.94 -2.80 30.49
N GLY A 946 -44.20 -2.97 30.10
CA GLY A 946 -45.32 -2.06 30.40
C GLY A 946 -45.69 -1.13 29.24
N GLY A 947 -45.02 -1.24 28.09
CA GLY A 947 -45.33 -0.48 26.88
C GLY A 947 -44.95 1.01 26.92
N GLY A 948 -45.26 1.70 25.83
CA GLY A 948 -44.99 3.13 25.65
C GLY A 948 -43.52 3.49 25.37
N PRO A 949 -43.21 4.78 25.14
CA PRO A 949 -41.91 5.22 24.63
C PRO A 949 -40.72 4.81 25.50
N ALA A 950 -40.87 4.83 26.82
CA ALA A 950 -39.81 4.44 27.75
C ALA A 950 -39.42 2.96 27.61
N ALA A 951 -40.36 2.06 27.31
CA ALA A 951 -40.06 0.64 27.10
C ALA A 951 -39.29 0.42 25.79
N SER A 952 -39.70 1.07 24.69
CA SER A 952 -38.98 1.03 23.41
C SER A 952 -37.56 1.56 23.53
N HIS A 953 -37.40 2.74 24.15
CA HIS A 953 -36.09 3.40 24.35
C HIS A 953 -35.10 2.56 25.16
N ILE A 954 -35.58 1.74 26.10
CA ILE A 954 -34.73 0.80 26.85
C ILE A 954 -34.28 -0.37 25.97
N VAL A 955 -35.17 -0.94 25.14
CA VAL A 955 -34.78 -1.99 24.19
C VAL A 955 -33.80 -1.44 23.15
N GLU A 956 -34.04 -0.24 22.62
CA GLU A 956 -33.15 0.45 21.68
C GLU A 956 -31.79 0.78 22.29
N ARG A 957 -31.73 1.27 23.54
CA ARG A 957 -30.44 1.46 24.25
C ARG A 957 -29.67 0.16 24.45
N LEU A 958 -30.34 -0.94 24.77
CA LEU A 958 -29.69 -2.24 24.96
C LEU A 958 -29.21 -2.86 23.64
N LEU A 959 -29.91 -2.60 22.53
CA LEU A 959 -29.50 -2.94 21.16
C LEU A 959 -28.29 -2.11 20.72
N ALA A 960 -28.35 -0.78 20.87
CA ALA A 960 -27.25 0.12 20.53
C ALA A 960 -25.99 -0.16 21.36
N ALA A 961 -26.16 -0.52 22.64
CA ALA A 961 -25.08 -0.98 23.52
C ALA A 961 -24.60 -2.41 23.23
N ARG A 962 -25.16 -3.11 22.22
CA ARG A 962 -24.82 -4.49 21.85
C ARG A 962 -24.92 -5.50 23.01
N LEU A 963 -25.77 -5.27 24.00
CA LEU A 963 -26.01 -6.24 25.09
C LEU A 963 -27.09 -7.27 24.70
N ILE A 964 -28.02 -6.84 23.86
CA ILE A 964 -28.99 -7.69 23.17
C ILE A 964 -28.84 -7.46 21.66
N VAL A 965 -29.28 -8.42 20.85
CA VAL A 965 -29.20 -8.39 19.38
C VAL A 965 -30.60 -8.58 18.80
N SER A 966 -30.90 -7.86 17.71
CA SER A 966 -32.13 -8.04 16.94
C SER A 966 -31.89 -8.91 15.71
N ARG A 967 -32.90 -9.62 15.26
CA ARG A 967 -32.95 -10.34 13.98
C ARG A 967 -34.34 -10.21 13.39
N ASP A 968 -34.39 -9.91 12.09
CA ASP A 968 -35.59 -10.13 11.30
C ASP A 968 -35.74 -11.61 10.97
N ASP A 969 -36.96 -12.11 11.12
CA ASP A 969 -37.43 -13.46 10.82
C ASP A 969 -38.73 -13.31 10.03
N ASP A 970 -39.18 -14.34 9.31
CA ASP A 970 -40.45 -14.30 8.57
C ASP A 970 -41.67 -14.11 9.51
N GLY A 971 -41.47 -14.32 10.83
CA GLY A 971 -42.41 -13.99 11.90
C GLY A 971 -42.20 -12.64 12.59
N GLY A 972 -41.44 -11.70 11.99
CA GLY A 972 -41.18 -10.35 12.50
C GLY A 972 -39.96 -10.21 13.42
N GLU A 973 -39.60 -8.95 13.73
CA GLU A 973 -38.38 -8.60 14.47
C GLU A 973 -38.31 -9.25 15.87
N ARG A 974 -37.23 -10.00 16.13
CA ARG A 974 -36.97 -10.73 17.37
C ARG A 974 -35.66 -10.34 18.04
N VAL A 975 -35.66 -10.36 19.36
CA VAL A 975 -34.56 -9.92 20.22
C VAL A 975 -34.11 -11.04 21.16
N GLU A 976 -32.80 -11.23 21.28
CA GLU A 976 -32.16 -12.15 22.24
C GLU A 976 -30.90 -11.52 22.87
N ILE A 977 -30.37 -12.09 23.96
CA ILE A 977 -29.08 -11.66 24.52
C ILE A 977 -27.96 -12.04 23.56
N ILE A 978 -27.06 -11.11 23.23
CA ILE A 978 -26.09 -11.26 22.13
C ILE A 978 -25.22 -12.52 22.25
N HIS A 979 -24.74 -12.83 23.47
CA HIS A 979 -23.90 -14.00 23.72
C HIS A 979 -24.08 -14.57 25.14
N GLU A 980 -23.91 -15.88 25.26
CA GLU A 980 -23.88 -16.65 26.53
C GLU A 980 -22.70 -16.27 27.46
N ALA A 981 -21.81 -15.38 27.00
CA ALA A 981 -20.72 -14.85 27.83
C ALA A 981 -21.26 -13.95 28.94
N LEU A 982 -22.25 -13.08 28.62
CA LEU A 982 -22.87 -12.14 29.57
C LEU A 982 -23.48 -12.85 30.78
N THR A 983 -24.13 -13.99 30.58
CA THR A 983 -24.79 -14.74 31.67
C THR A 983 -23.80 -15.43 32.61
N ARG A 984 -22.56 -15.65 32.16
CA ARG A 984 -21.49 -16.31 32.93
C ARG A 984 -20.55 -15.32 33.61
N THR A 985 -20.29 -14.16 33.01
CA THR A 985 -19.28 -13.21 33.52
C THR A 985 -19.85 -12.04 34.29
N TRP A 986 -21.10 -11.60 34.03
CA TRP A 986 -21.66 -10.38 34.64
C TRP A 986 -22.32 -10.66 36.00
N PRO A 987 -21.71 -10.30 37.14
CA PRO A 987 -22.17 -10.78 38.46
C PRO A 987 -23.53 -10.18 38.85
N ARG A 988 -23.84 -8.98 38.36
CA ARG A 988 -25.11 -8.28 38.60
C ARG A 988 -26.29 -8.97 37.91
N LEU A 989 -26.08 -9.51 36.72
CA LEU A 989 -27.09 -10.27 35.99
C LEU A 989 -27.38 -11.60 36.69
N ASP A 990 -26.34 -12.31 37.16
CA ASP A 990 -26.56 -13.53 37.94
C ASP A 990 -27.23 -13.23 39.29
N ALA A 991 -26.84 -12.16 39.99
CA ALA A 991 -27.53 -11.71 41.19
C ALA A 991 -29.01 -11.36 40.92
N TRP A 992 -29.35 -10.77 39.77
CA TRP A 992 -30.74 -10.53 39.38
C TRP A 992 -31.53 -11.82 39.11
N ARG A 993 -30.87 -12.85 38.56
CA ARG A 993 -31.42 -14.20 38.32
C ARG A 993 -31.67 -14.94 39.63
N GLN A 994 -30.65 -15.02 40.49
CA GLN A 994 -30.73 -15.69 41.79
C GLN A 994 -31.83 -15.10 42.69
N GLN A 995 -31.95 -13.76 42.73
CA GLN A 995 -32.91 -13.05 43.59
C GLN A 995 -34.40 -13.29 43.29
N ASP A 996 -34.75 -13.86 42.12
CA ASP A 996 -36.15 -14.24 41.84
C ASP A 996 -36.25 -15.47 40.90
N ALA A 997 -35.43 -16.49 41.17
CA ALA A 997 -35.47 -17.76 40.45
C ALA A 997 -36.82 -18.48 40.61
N SER A 998 -37.44 -18.38 41.79
CA SER A 998 -38.76 -18.96 42.07
C SER A 998 -39.88 -18.29 41.25
N GLY A 999 -39.88 -16.96 41.14
CA GLY A 999 -40.83 -16.22 40.31
C GLY A 999 -40.57 -16.36 38.82
N ALA A 1000 -39.31 -16.53 38.40
CA ALA A 1000 -38.97 -16.86 37.01
C ALA A 1000 -39.60 -18.21 36.60
N LYS A 1001 -39.45 -19.24 37.42
CA LYS A 1001 -40.00 -20.59 37.15
C LYS A 1001 -41.53 -20.63 37.14
N LEU A 1002 -42.19 -19.89 38.04
CA LEU A 1002 -43.65 -19.74 38.03
C LEU A 1002 -44.12 -18.97 36.78
N HIS A 1003 -43.35 -17.97 36.33
CA HIS A 1003 -43.65 -17.19 35.14
C HIS A 1003 -43.49 -18.02 33.85
N GLU A 1004 -42.45 -18.84 33.74
CA GLU A 1004 -42.26 -19.78 32.63
C GLU A 1004 -43.46 -20.74 32.48
N GLN A 1005 -43.93 -21.29 33.61
CA GLN A 1005 -45.15 -22.11 33.65
C GLN A 1005 -46.39 -21.31 33.21
N LEU A 1006 -46.50 -20.03 33.58
CA LEU A 1006 -47.59 -19.15 33.17
C LEU A 1006 -47.58 -18.90 31.66
N VAL A 1007 -46.41 -18.64 31.07
CA VAL A 1007 -46.25 -18.43 29.62
C VAL A 1007 -46.67 -19.67 28.85
N ALA A 1008 -46.18 -20.86 29.27
CA ALA A 1008 -46.56 -22.13 28.67
C ALA A 1008 -48.08 -22.39 28.76
N ALA A 1009 -48.69 -22.16 29.92
CA ALA A 1009 -50.12 -22.36 30.13
C ALA A 1009 -50.99 -21.34 29.36
N ALA A 1010 -50.62 -20.06 29.36
CA ALA A 1010 -51.35 -19.01 28.65
C ALA A 1010 -51.27 -19.19 27.13
N ARG A 1011 -50.10 -19.57 26.60
CA ARG A 1011 -49.92 -19.95 25.19
C ARG A 1011 -50.78 -21.16 24.83
N HIS A 1012 -50.69 -22.24 25.61
CA HIS A 1012 -51.46 -23.47 25.35
C HIS A 1012 -52.99 -23.28 25.45
N TRP A 1013 -53.44 -22.34 26.29
CA TRP A 1013 -54.84 -21.92 26.36
C TRP A 1013 -55.26 -21.08 25.15
N ALA A 1014 -54.39 -20.20 24.64
CA ALA A 1014 -54.66 -19.41 23.45
C ALA A 1014 -54.69 -20.26 22.16
N GLU A 1015 -53.76 -21.21 22.01
CA GLU A 1015 -53.67 -22.15 20.88
C GLU A 1015 -54.84 -23.15 20.78
N ARG A 1016 -55.75 -23.18 21.77
CA ARG A 1016 -56.87 -24.13 21.85
C ARG A 1016 -58.25 -23.46 22.00
N ASP A 1017 -58.38 -22.21 21.52
CA ASP A 1017 -59.60 -21.40 21.61
C ASP A 1017 -60.10 -21.14 23.05
N ARG A 1018 -59.14 -20.94 23.97
CA ARG A 1018 -59.36 -20.38 25.31
C ARG A 1018 -60.33 -21.15 26.24
N PRO A 1019 -60.24 -22.49 26.37
CA PRO A 1019 -61.20 -23.29 27.11
C PRO A 1019 -61.06 -23.12 28.63
N GLU A 1020 -62.19 -23.10 29.38
CA GLU A 1020 -62.18 -22.96 30.85
C GLU A 1020 -61.44 -24.11 31.58
N GLY A 1021 -61.21 -25.24 30.91
CA GLY A 1021 -60.52 -26.42 31.43
C GLY A 1021 -59.01 -26.23 31.68
N LEU A 1022 -58.34 -25.36 30.90
CA LEU A 1022 -56.89 -25.14 31.00
C LEU A 1022 -56.51 -23.98 31.95
N LEU A 1023 -57.49 -23.27 32.50
CA LEU A 1023 -57.29 -22.15 33.42
C LEU A 1023 -56.76 -22.64 34.78
N TRP A 1024 -55.83 -21.89 35.37
CA TRP A 1024 -55.25 -22.21 36.68
C TRP A 1024 -56.26 -22.07 37.82
N ARG A 1025 -56.13 -22.95 38.82
CA ARG A 1025 -57.05 -23.08 39.97
C ARG A 1025 -56.27 -23.25 41.26
N ASP A 1026 -56.97 -23.04 42.37
CA ASP A 1026 -56.52 -23.28 43.76
C ASP A 1026 -55.06 -22.87 44.03
N ALA A 1027 -54.13 -23.81 44.23
CA ALA A 1027 -52.73 -23.51 44.59
C ALA A 1027 -52.00 -22.66 43.52
N ALA A 1028 -51.97 -23.11 42.27
CA ALA A 1028 -51.31 -22.38 41.17
C ALA A 1028 -51.89 -20.97 40.98
N LEU A 1029 -53.20 -20.79 41.21
CA LEU A 1029 -53.84 -19.48 41.17
C LEU A 1029 -53.56 -18.62 42.41
N ALA A 1030 -53.27 -19.22 43.57
CA ALA A 1030 -52.83 -18.50 44.77
C ALA A 1030 -51.39 -18.00 44.61
N ASP A 1031 -50.51 -18.81 44.01
CA ASP A 1031 -49.12 -18.44 43.77
C ASP A 1031 -49.01 -17.38 42.65
N LEU A 1032 -49.79 -17.51 41.57
CA LEU A 1032 -49.93 -16.46 40.55
C LEU A 1032 -50.37 -15.12 41.14
N ARG A 1033 -51.34 -15.10 42.06
CA ARG A 1033 -51.75 -13.87 42.76
C ARG A 1033 -50.63 -13.28 43.62
N ARG A 1034 -49.93 -14.12 44.37
CA ARG A 1034 -48.80 -13.71 45.22
C ARG A 1034 -47.71 -13.05 44.36
N TRP A 1035 -47.37 -13.68 43.23
CA TRP A 1035 -46.40 -13.18 42.27
C TRP A 1035 -46.84 -11.88 41.58
N ARG A 1036 -48.11 -11.75 41.16
CA ARG A 1036 -48.65 -10.47 40.63
C ARG A 1036 -48.55 -9.35 41.67
N SER A 1037 -48.82 -9.63 42.95
CA SER A 1037 -48.80 -8.61 44.01
C SER A 1037 -47.42 -7.99 44.30
N THR A 1038 -46.33 -8.66 43.88
CA THR A 1038 -44.97 -8.11 43.93
C THR A 1038 -44.42 -7.69 42.56
N ASN A 1039 -45.01 -8.13 41.45
CA ASN A 1039 -44.60 -7.84 40.08
C ASN A 1039 -45.77 -7.27 39.24
N ASP A 1040 -46.24 -6.08 39.62
CA ASP A 1040 -47.43 -5.42 39.06
C ASP A 1040 -47.26 -4.92 37.60
N ARG A 1041 -46.13 -5.20 36.95
CA ARG A 1041 -45.88 -4.88 35.53
C ARG A 1041 -45.25 -6.06 34.80
N GLY A 1042 -45.76 -6.32 33.60
CA GLY A 1042 -45.04 -7.04 32.55
C GLY A 1042 -45.71 -8.29 31.98
N LEU A 1043 -46.93 -8.66 32.40
CA LEU A 1043 -47.67 -9.71 31.68
C LEU A 1043 -47.99 -9.26 30.25
N THR A 1044 -47.73 -10.11 29.25
CA THR A 1044 -48.21 -9.87 27.88
C THR A 1044 -49.75 -9.88 27.83
N PRO A 1045 -50.40 -9.33 26.78
CA PRO A 1045 -51.86 -9.32 26.68
C PRO A 1045 -52.51 -10.72 26.79
N VAL A 1046 -51.81 -11.77 26.34
CA VAL A 1046 -52.28 -13.16 26.44
C VAL A 1046 -52.14 -13.70 27.87
N GLU A 1047 -50.99 -13.48 28.53
CA GLU A 1047 -50.77 -13.83 29.94
C GLU A 1047 -51.78 -13.12 30.86
N ALA A 1048 -52.03 -11.83 30.63
CA ALA A 1048 -52.99 -11.03 31.39
C ALA A 1048 -54.42 -11.56 31.23
N ALA A 1049 -54.86 -11.83 29.99
CA ALA A 1049 -56.18 -12.40 29.71
C ALA A 1049 -56.36 -13.81 30.32
N PHE A 1050 -55.32 -14.63 30.34
CA PHE A 1050 -55.31 -15.94 31.01
C PHE A 1050 -55.44 -15.81 32.53
N ALA A 1051 -54.64 -14.93 33.15
CA ALA A 1051 -54.66 -14.68 34.59
C ALA A 1051 -56.01 -14.13 35.06
N GLU A 1052 -56.53 -13.10 34.38
CA GLU A 1052 -57.82 -12.49 34.70
C GLU A 1052 -59.00 -13.43 34.48
N THR A 1053 -58.96 -14.26 33.43
CA THR A 1053 -60.01 -15.27 33.20
C THR A 1053 -59.96 -16.36 34.27
N SER A 1054 -58.77 -16.84 34.65
CA SER A 1054 -58.58 -17.78 35.77
C SER A 1054 -59.13 -17.21 37.08
N GLU A 1055 -58.81 -15.94 37.39
CA GLU A 1055 -59.34 -15.24 38.56
C GLU A 1055 -60.86 -15.01 38.51
N ARG A 1056 -61.43 -14.74 37.33
CA ARG A 1056 -62.87 -14.53 37.12
C ARG A 1056 -63.65 -15.83 37.31
N VAL A 1057 -63.17 -16.94 36.74
CA VAL A 1057 -63.77 -18.28 36.90
C VAL A 1057 -63.67 -18.73 38.36
N ALA A 1058 -62.52 -18.55 39.03
CA ALA A 1058 -62.38 -18.88 40.45
C ALA A 1058 -63.29 -18.03 41.37
N ARG A 1059 -63.49 -16.73 41.06
CA ARG A 1059 -64.46 -15.88 41.77
C ARG A 1059 -65.90 -16.37 41.56
N ARG A 1060 -66.27 -16.80 40.35
CA ARG A 1060 -67.59 -17.39 40.03
C ARG A 1060 -67.82 -18.71 40.76
N ALA A 1061 -66.79 -19.57 40.84
CA ALA A 1061 -66.83 -20.83 41.58
C ALA A 1061 -66.97 -20.63 43.09
N ARG A 1062 -66.19 -19.72 43.70
CA ARG A 1062 -66.35 -19.37 45.12
C ARG A 1062 -67.72 -18.80 45.45
N ARG A 1063 -68.29 -17.93 44.60
CA ARG A 1063 -69.66 -17.39 44.81
C ARG A 1063 -70.74 -18.47 44.73
N ARG A 1064 -70.59 -19.50 43.88
CA ARG A 1064 -71.51 -20.65 43.88
C ARG A 1064 -71.41 -21.46 45.18
N LYS A 1065 -70.20 -21.79 45.64
CA LYS A 1065 -69.92 -22.43 46.95
C LYS A 1065 -70.26 -21.61 48.22
N LEU A 1066 -70.94 -20.48 48.07
CA LEU A 1066 -71.44 -19.62 49.15
C LEU A 1066 -72.96 -19.37 49.05
N VAL A 1067 -73.61 -20.03 48.08
CA VAL A 1067 -75.06 -19.95 47.80
C VAL A 1067 -75.68 -21.36 47.74
N THR A 1068 -74.85 -22.39 47.53
CA THR A 1068 -75.07 -23.78 47.95
C THR A 1068 -74.31 -24.06 49.24
#